data_AF-A0A9J7BP78-F1
#
_entry.id   AF-A0A9J7BP78-F1
#
_cell.length_a   1.000
_cell.length_b   1.000
_cell.length_c   1.000
_cell.angle_alpha   90.00
_cell.angle_beta   90.00
_cell.angle_gamma   90.00
#
_symmetry.space_group_name_H-M   'P 1'
#
loop_
_entity.id
_entity.type
_entity.pdbx_description
1 polymer ?
#
loop_
_entity_poly.entity_id
_entity_poly.type
_entity_poly.pdbx_seq_one_letter_code
_entity_poly.pdbx_strand_id
1 'polypeptide(L)'
;MNSAEPNSPNQAFIGEISVDEIEALQSIGIESEVSATNEAQIAPAKPVPLPGKQPVIPTQPIIPTLPYRKVSGRYRGTANGFVLELRVDIDGIHPLLKVSGDYFSMQGATLVYFGSFIVNAPHVTTSKQFVTITGVAADTWNTAYNHIKITIRRSLLLQSPAPATVQWFDAAGHLGASYLCQYQSAYFRRVEFETDRVSDEITPPLDVYNTGSLPSGGAARNLTVVDAYKEAGIELVPDSASDVIPMTEVGADTKWNDAELHACMQKHFSLWKDVPQWKVWEVLCWAHVEGPGLLGIMFDQQGPQRQGCAVFYQGMNGVTPAMRREQLYCEVHELGHCFNLLHSWQKQYATPPQPNRPSSYSWMNYPWMFPGGGEGAFWSGFDFHFDDPELIHLRHGYFLDVVPGGHDFGVGAALEDKTAFIDSITDNSGLTLTLSTEKPAKSVLFGEPVHIKLSLQGRPGSTVDPHLQPNEGRVQIGICRPDGKVLTYRPLIDHCVKAQLLTMGTETPKLEELVYCGYGKDGFYFDRTGFYQIRAIYNAPDGSRVMSNILHLRVRHPVNAADEDVADLLFGDEQGTLLYLNGSDSEFLRKGNERFDDVLDKHANHPLANYVRIVKGVNAARKFKLIDPLAAKLVVRPPDPAASVKMLKLAVDQKILALDSLVSERLHNVIAENERAIGRVAADEKRVKAAV
;
A
#
# COMPACT_ATOMS: atom_id res chain seq x y z
N MET A 1 35.59 -34.60 -33.78
CA MET A 1 37.01 -34.74 -33.44
C MET A 1 37.66 -33.37 -33.50
N ASN A 2 38.09 -32.90 -32.34
CA ASN A 2 39.22 -32.00 -32.00
C ASN A 2 39.48 -30.72 -32.81
N SER A 3 39.38 -29.58 -32.12
CA SER A 3 40.53 -28.81 -31.59
C SER A 3 40.00 -27.45 -31.09
N ALA A 4 39.92 -27.19 -29.78
CA ALA A 4 40.99 -26.76 -28.85
C ALA A 4 41.26 -25.23 -28.89
N GLU A 5 41.28 -24.65 -27.69
CA GLU A 5 41.39 -23.23 -27.29
C GLU A 5 42.64 -22.49 -27.81
N PRO A 6 42.75 -21.16 -27.55
CA PRO A 6 43.55 -20.76 -26.37
C PRO A 6 43.14 -19.46 -25.62
N ASN A 7 43.42 -19.49 -24.30
CA ASN A 7 44.08 -18.50 -23.42
C ASN A 7 43.50 -17.11 -23.11
N SER A 8 43.34 -16.85 -21.80
CA SER A 8 43.49 -15.54 -21.14
C SER A 8 44.50 -15.64 -19.96
N PRO A 9 45.32 -14.60 -19.66
CA PRO A 9 46.24 -14.60 -18.51
C PRO A 9 45.91 -13.56 -17.41
N ASN A 10 46.48 -13.86 -16.22
CA ASN A 10 46.73 -13.08 -14.98
C ASN A 10 45.56 -12.95 -13.96
N GLN A 11 45.56 -13.61 -12.77
CA GLN A 11 46.41 -13.51 -11.55
C GLN A 11 46.42 -12.09 -10.91
N ALA A 12 46.16 -11.85 -9.61
CA ALA A 12 46.15 -12.72 -8.43
C ALA A 12 45.54 -12.05 -7.15
N PHE A 13 45.38 -12.88 -6.12
CA PHE A 13 45.36 -12.65 -4.66
C PHE A 13 44.09 -12.14 -3.95
N ILE A 14 43.34 -13.09 -3.36
CA ILE A 14 42.82 -12.98 -2.00
C ILE A 14 43.12 -14.32 -1.31
N GLY A 15 43.96 -14.27 -0.27
CA GLY A 15 44.25 -15.39 0.63
C GLY A 15 43.82 -15.00 2.05
N GLU A 16 43.24 -15.97 2.74
CA GLU A 16 42.67 -15.93 4.09
C GLU A 16 43.66 -15.47 5.16
N ILE A 17 43.18 -14.76 6.19
CA ILE A 17 43.84 -14.64 7.50
C ILE A 17 42.83 -14.90 8.60
N SER A 18 43.25 -15.74 9.55
CA SER A 18 42.51 -16.42 10.61
C SER A 18 42.48 -15.63 11.93
N VAL A 19 41.72 -16.20 12.88
CA VAL A 19 41.20 -15.65 14.14
C VAL A 19 42.24 -15.54 15.28
N ASP A 20 43.52 -15.24 15.01
CA ASP A 20 44.58 -15.21 16.04
C ASP A 20 45.35 -13.87 16.16
N GLU A 21 44.79 -12.75 15.70
CA GLU A 21 45.40 -11.40 15.84
C GLU A 21 44.53 -10.41 16.64
N ILE A 22 43.94 -10.87 17.74
CA ILE A 22 43.33 -10.00 18.77
C ILE A 22 43.78 -10.53 20.15
N GLU A 23 45.05 -10.38 20.51
CA GLU A 23 45.55 -10.45 21.91
C GLU A 23 47.07 -10.23 21.99
N ALA A 24 47.52 -8.98 21.84
CA ALA A 24 48.83 -8.55 22.32
C ALA A 24 48.91 -7.01 22.35
N LEU A 25 48.74 -6.41 23.54
CA LEU A 25 49.42 -5.19 24.04
C LEU A 25 48.68 -4.58 25.25
N GLN A 26 48.51 -5.38 26.31
CA GLN A 26 48.34 -4.88 27.67
C GLN A 26 49.25 -5.67 28.61
N SER A 27 50.41 -5.13 28.95
CA SER A 27 51.07 -5.34 30.25
C SER A 27 52.44 -4.64 30.28
N ILE A 28 52.55 -3.46 30.88
CA ILE A 28 53.61 -3.14 31.86
C ILE A 28 52.97 -2.15 32.85
N GLY A 29 52.69 -2.63 34.07
CA GLY A 29 52.38 -1.79 35.22
C GLY A 29 53.65 -1.46 36.01
N ILE A 30 53.64 -0.34 36.73
CA ILE A 30 54.39 -0.16 37.97
C ILE A 30 53.48 0.57 38.97
N GLU A 31 53.42 -0.01 40.17
CA GLU A 31 52.61 0.30 41.34
C GLU A 31 53.07 1.57 42.09
N SER A 32 52.14 2.23 42.80
CA SER A 32 52.10 2.22 44.27
C SER A 32 51.05 3.21 44.81
N GLU A 33 50.11 2.67 45.59
CA GLU A 33 49.21 3.40 46.48
C GLU A 33 49.94 3.80 47.77
N VAL A 34 49.66 4.99 48.32
CA VAL A 34 49.42 5.17 49.76
C VAL A 34 48.39 6.29 49.96
N SER A 35 47.31 5.94 50.66
CA SER A 35 46.26 6.81 51.19
C SER A 35 46.50 7.12 52.67
N ALA A 36 46.18 8.33 53.12
CA ALA A 36 45.87 8.82 54.48
C ALA A 36 46.28 10.32 54.57
N THR A 37 45.58 11.29 55.14
CA THR A 37 44.44 11.37 56.07
C THR A 37 43.97 12.83 56.10
N ASN A 38 42.68 13.06 56.37
CA ASN A 38 42.14 14.35 56.82
C ASN A 38 42.46 14.55 58.30
N GLU A 39 42.87 15.76 58.74
CA GLU A 39 42.51 16.29 60.07
C GLU A 39 42.69 17.83 60.20
N ALA A 40 41.54 18.47 60.45
CA ALA A 40 41.23 19.61 61.33
C ALA A 40 42.16 20.85 61.52
N GLN A 41 41.60 22.00 61.12
CA GLN A 41 41.43 23.28 61.85
C GLN A 41 42.57 23.88 62.69
N ILE A 42 43.10 25.04 62.26
CA ILE A 42 43.24 26.27 63.09
C ILE A 42 43.11 27.52 62.17
N ALA A 43 42.26 28.46 62.57
CA ALA A 43 42.24 29.87 62.11
C ALA A 43 42.63 30.78 63.30
N PRO A 44 42.89 32.10 63.16
CA PRO A 44 43.30 32.91 62.00
C PRO A 44 44.52 33.83 62.31
N ALA A 45 45.11 34.47 61.30
CA ALA A 45 45.77 35.77 61.47
C ALA A 45 45.28 36.74 60.37
N LYS A 46 44.84 37.92 60.81
CA LYS A 46 44.20 38.98 60.01
C LYS A 46 45.20 39.77 59.15
N PRO A 47 44.72 40.52 58.14
CA PRO A 47 45.37 40.68 56.84
C PRO A 47 46.20 41.96 56.67
N VAL A 48 47.17 41.91 55.75
CA VAL A 48 47.79 43.07 55.10
C VAL A 48 46.97 43.40 53.83
N PRO A 49 46.54 44.66 53.60
CA PRO A 49 45.73 45.00 52.43
C PRO A 49 46.61 45.10 51.17
N LEU A 50 46.30 44.31 50.15
CA LEU A 50 46.82 44.47 48.79
C LEU A 50 45.84 45.31 47.94
N PRO A 51 46.34 46.05 46.93
CA PRO A 51 45.56 47.04 46.17
C PRO A 51 44.38 46.42 45.42
N GLY A 52 43.27 47.14 45.39
CA GLY A 52 42.00 46.69 44.83
C GLY A 52 42.11 46.18 43.39
N LYS A 53 41.53 45.00 43.15
CA LYS A 53 41.20 44.52 41.81
C LYS A 53 40.25 45.52 41.16
N GLN A 54 40.64 46.07 40.02
CA GLN A 54 39.70 46.70 39.11
C GLN A 54 38.59 45.68 38.78
N PRO A 55 37.31 46.09 38.77
CA PRO A 55 36.24 45.22 38.33
C PRO A 55 36.46 44.88 36.85
N VAL A 56 36.62 43.59 36.58
CA VAL A 56 36.52 43.05 35.22
C VAL A 56 35.12 43.37 34.74
N ILE A 57 35.01 44.29 33.78
CA ILE A 57 33.76 44.58 33.09
C ILE A 57 33.31 43.24 32.48
N PRO A 58 32.09 42.76 32.77
CA PRO A 58 31.61 41.52 32.18
C PRO A 58 31.67 41.64 30.65
N THR A 59 32.26 40.62 30.04
CA THR A 59 32.26 40.33 28.61
C THR A 59 30.97 40.76 27.95
N GLN A 60 31.09 41.40 26.79
CA GLN A 60 29.97 41.88 25.98
C GLN A 60 28.78 40.91 26.03
N PRO A 61 27.53 41.42 26.16
CA PRO A 61 26.36 40.57 26.12
C PRO A 61 26.43 39.74 24.84
N ILE A 62 26.40 38.41 24.99
CA ILE A 62 26.24 37.48 23.87
C ILE A 62 24.88 37.81 23.28
N ILE A 63 24.86 38.65 22.23
CA ILE A 63 23.65 38.87 21.45
C ILE A 63 23.39 37.53 20.75
N PRO A 64 22.30 36.81 21.06
CA PRO A 64 22.02 35.55 20.39
C PRO A 64 21.90 35.85 18.89
N THR A 65 22.79 35.27 18.08
CA THR A 65 22.68 35.36 16.63
C THR A 65 21.38 34.67 16.24
N LEU A 66 20.41 35.44 15.75
CA LEU A 66 19.14 34.90 15.30
C LEU A 66 19.40 33.80 14.27
N PRO A 67 18.83 32.59 14.45
CA PRO A 67 19.01 31.52 13.48
C PRO A 67 18.42 31.92 12.12
N TYR A 68 18.98 31.37 11.04
CA TYR A 68 18.40 31.53 9.72
C TYR A 68 17.20 30.60 9.55
N ARG A 69 16.24 31.00 8.71
CA ARG A 69 15.16 30.12 8.26
C ARG A 69 15.76 28.98 7.44
N LYS A 70 15.14 27.80 7.61
CA LYS A 70 15.32 26.66 6.72
C LYS A 70 14.90 27.05 5.30
N VAL A 71 15.61 26.52 4.31
CA VAL A 71 15.26 26.65 2.90
C VAL A 71 14.44 25.48 2.38
N SER A 72 14.28 24.42 3.20
CA SER A 72 13.38 23.33 2.84
C SER A 72 11.92 23.77 2.76
N GLY A 73 11.22 23.27 1.74
CA GLY A 73 9.78 23.45 1.56
C GLY A 73 9.34 23.47 0.11
N ARG A 74 8.07 23.83 -0.10
CA ARG A 74 7.45 24.01 -1.41
C ARG A 74 7.47 25.47 -1.83
N TYR A 75 7.82 25.71 -3.09
CA TYR A 75 7.86 26.99 -3.76
C TYR A 75 7.04 26.94 -5.05
N ARG A 76 6.53 28.07 -5.51
CA ARG A 76 5.74 28.15 -6.75
C ARG A 76 6.12 29.35 -7.59
N GLY A 77 6.40 29.13 -8.87
CA GLY A 77 6.77 30.18 -9.81
C GLY A 77 6.05 30.02 -11.14
N THR A 78 6.00 31.10 -11.93
CA THR A 78 5.33 31.10 -13.23
C THR A 78 6.24 31.79 -14.25
N ALA A 79 6.49 31.13 -15.38
CA ALA A 79 7.25 31.70 -16.50
C ALA A 79 6.92 30.94 -17.79
N ASN A 80 7.00 31.63 -18.94
CA ASN A 80 6.89 31.05 -20.28
C ASN A 80 5.65 30.17 -20.52
N GLY A 81 4.51 30.54 -19.94
CA GLY A 81 3.28 29.74 -20.06
C GLY A 81 3.22 28.50 -19.15
N PHE A 82 4.18 28.32 -18.24
CA PHE A 82 4.20 27.23 -17.27
C PHE A 82 4.17 27.72 -15.83
N VAL A 83 3.56 26.92 -14.97
CA VAL A 83 3.69 26.99 -13.52
C VAL A 83 4.63 25.87 -13.07
N LEU A 84 5.62 26.22 -12.25
CA LEU A 84 6.52 25.29 -11.56
C LEU A 84 6.13 25.22 -10.09
N GLU A 85 5.78 24.02 -9.63
CA GLU A 85 5.75 23.68 -8.20
C GLU A 85 7.08 23.01 -7.83
N LEU A 86 7.95 23.74 -7.14
CA LEU A 86 9.29 23.31 -6.74
C LEU A 86 9.27 22.80 -5.29
N ARG A 87 10.00 21.73 -5.02
CA ARG A 87 10.19 21.11 -3.70
C ARG A 87 11.67 21.02 -3.40
N VAL A 88 12.11 21.65 -2.33
CA VAL A 88 13.51 21.71 -1.89
C VAL A 88 13.63 21.01 -0.55
N ASP A 89 14.37 19.91 -0.44
CA ASP A 89 14.58 19.17 0.80
C ASP A 89 16.07 19.08 1.17
N ILE A 90 16.58 20.12 1.83
CA ILE A 90 18.01 20.30 2.14
C ILE A 90 18.29 20.40 3.64
N ASP A 91 17.52 21.19 4.37
CA ASP A 91 17.77 21.51 5.80
C ASP A 91 16.51 21.37 6.67
N GLY A 92 15.56 20.57 6.17
CA GLY A 92 14.25 20.28 6.74
C GLY A 92 14.30 19.40 8.00
N ILE A 93 13.20 18.71 8.27
CA ILE A 93 13.16 17.61 9.25
C ILE A 93 13.47 16.35 8.47
N HIS A 94 14.47 15.58 8.91
CA HIS A 94 14.96 14.39 8.20
C HIS A 94 15.23 14.68 6.70
N PRO A 95 16.21 15.55 6.39
CA PRO A 95 16.43 16.01 5.02
C PRO A 95 16.96 14.87 4.15
N LEU A 96 16.30 14.63 3.02
CA LEU A 96 16.71 13.60 2.05
C LEU A 96 17.75 14.10 1.04
N LEU A 97 18.13 15.38 1.12
CA LEU A 97 19.04 16.07 0.21
C LEU A 97 18.59 15.94 -1.24
N LYS A 98 17.33 16.29 -1.51
CA LYS A 98 16.74 16.20 -2.86
C LYS A 98 16.04 17.49 -3.25
N VAL A 99 15.90 17.66 -4.56
CA VAL A 99 15.06 18.69 -5.14
C VAL A 99 14.20 18.04 -6.20
N SER A 100 12.92 18.39 -6.26
CA SER A 100 12.04 17.96 -7.35
C SER A 100 11.07 19.06 -7.72
N GLY A 101 10.33 18.88 -8.81
CA GLY A 101 9.25 19.78 -9.13
C GLY A 101 8.30 19.24 -10.19
N ASP A 102 7.13 19.86 -10.26
CA ASP A 102 6.09 19.56 -11.24
C ASP A 102 5.83 20.80 -12.09
N TYR A 103 5.74 20.60 -13.40
CA TYR A 103 5.37 21.60 -14.38
C TYR A 103 3.93 21.41 -14.81
N PHE A 104 3.22 22.53 -14.88
CA PHE A 104 1.87 22.61 -15.41
C PHE A 104 1.84 23.66 -16.52
N SER A 105 1.37 23.29 -17.70
CA SER A 105 1.12 24.23 -18.78
C SER A 105 -0.14 25.04 -18.48
N MET A 106 -0.09 26.35 -18.73
CA MET A 106 -1.23 27.26 -18.58
C MET A 106 -1.95 27.41 -19.91
N GLN A 107 -3.23 27.05 -19.95
CA GLN A 107 -4.12 27.28 -21.08
C GLN A 107 -5.32 28.10 -20.59
N GLY A 108 -5.27 29.42 -20.78
CA GLY A 108 -6.24 30.34 -20.20
C GLY A 108 -6.20 30.30 -18.67
N ALA A 109 -7.31 29.90 -18.04
CA ALA A 109 -7.42 29.72 -16.59
C ALA A 109 -7.12 28.28 -16.12
N THR A 110 -6.84 27.36 -17.04
CA THR A 110 -6.66 25.93 -16.73
C THR A 110 -5.17 25.59 -16.65
N LEU A 111 -4.82 24.76 -15.66
CA LEU A 111 -3.51 24.12 -15.55
C LEU A 111 -3.62 22.68 -16.01
N VAL A 112 -2.74 22.26 -16.92
CA VAL A 112 -2.63 20.88 -17.39
C VAL A 112 -1.23 20.38 -17.04
N TYR A 113 -1.15 19.25 -16.36
CA TYR A 113 0.13 18.61 -16.03
C TYR A 113 0.97 18.40 -17.29
N PHE A 114 2.23 18.81 -17.24
CA PHE A 114 3.18 18.67 -18.35
C PHE A 114 4.24 17.62 -18.06
N GLY A 115 4.83 17.65 -16.86
CA GLY A 115 5.91 16.74 -16.49
C GLY A 115 6.51 17.09 -15.14
N SER A 116 7.24 16.15 -14.56
CA SER A 116 7.97 16.28 -13.31
C SER A 116 9.47 16.05 -13.51
N PHE A 117 10.27 16.54 -12.56
CA PHE A 117 11.70 16.28 -12.48
C PHE A 117 12.15 16.00 -11.05
N ILE A 118 13.28 15.31 -10.90
CA ILE A 118 13.97 15.09 -9.63
C ILE A 118 15.49 15.21 -9.80
N VAL A 119 16.14 15.82 -8.82
CA VAL A 119 17.60 15.87 -8.66
C VAL A 119 17.95 14.99 -7.47
N ASN A 120 18.53 13.82 -7.76
CA ASN A 120 18.74 12.79 -6.75
C ASN A 120 19.91 13.06 -5.80
N ALA A 121 20.95 13.74 -6.30
CA ALA A 121 22.18 14.05 -5.56
C ALA A 121 22.64 15.49 -5.89
N PRO A 122 21.91 16.51 -5.42
CA PRO A 122 22.29 17.90 -5.64
C PRO A 122 23.57 18.26 -4.86
N HIS A 123 24.41 19.09 -5.46
CA HIS A 123 25.50 19.76 -4.79
C HIS A 123 25.00 21.06 -4.14
N VAL A 124 25.19 21.20 -2.83
CA VAL A 124 24.69 22.34 -2.04
C VAL A 124 25.85 23.15 -1.49
N THR A 125 25.81 24.47 -1.70
CA THR A 125 26.76 25.42 -1.11
C THR A 125 26.04 26.49 -0.32
N THR A 126 26.47 26.69 0.93
CA THR A 126 25.89 27.69 1.83
C THR A 126 26.89 28.79 2.10
N SER A 127 26.60 29.99 1.62
CA SER A 127 27.35 31.22 1.92
C SER A 127 26.67 32.02 3.05
N LYS A 128 27.24 33.18 3.41
CA LYS A 128 26.58 34.10 4.37
C LYS A 128 25.25 34.65 3.86
N GLN A 129 25.06 34.73 2.53
CA GLN A 129 23.89 35.38 1.93
C GLN A 129 22.94 34.42 1.23
N PHE A 130 23.45 33.30 0.71
CA PHE A 130 22.69 32.40 -0.16
C PHE A 130 22.96 30.93 0.16
N VAL A 131 21.92 30.12 0.00
CA VAL A 131 22.04 28.70 -0.28
C VAL A 131 21.93 28.52 -1.80
N THR A 132 22.91 27.86 -2.40
CA THR A 132 22.95 27.55 -3.83
C THR A 132 22.96 26.04 -4.01
N ILE A 133 22.04 25.53 -4.82
CA ILE A 133 21.84 24.11 -5.09
C ILE A 133 22.05 23.91 -6.58
N THR A 134 22.87 22.93 -6.98
CA THR A 134 23.12 22.60 -8.37
C THR A 134 23.03 21.10 -8.59
N GLY A 135 22.58 20.66 -9.76
CA GLY A 135 22.57 19.23 -10.08
C GLY A 135 22.08 18.96 -11.49
N VAL A 136 22.01 17.67 -11.83
CA VAL A 136 21.41 17.18 -13.07
C VAL A 136 20.05 16.58 -12.71
N ALA A 137 19.01 17.00 -13.40
CA ALA A 137 17.66 16.49 -13.21
C ALA A 137 17.43 15.23 -14.06
N ALA A 138 16.70 14.29 -13.49
CA ALA A 138 15.98 13.27 -14.23
C ALA A 138 14.57 13.83 -14.50
N ASP A 139 14.24 13.97 -15.77
CA ASP A 139 12.99 14.56 -16.25
C ASP A 139 12.07 13.50 -16.84
N THR A 140 10.76 13.71 -16.72
CA THR A 140 9.73 12.87 -17.38
C THR A 140 9.57 13.20 -18.87
N TRP A 141 10.28 14.19 -19.39
CA TRP A 141 10.30 14.58 -20.81
C TRP A 141 11.74 14.72 -21.30
N ASN A 142 11.93 14.67 -22.62
CA ASN A 142 13.26 14.81 -23.22
C ASN A 142 13.63 16.29 -23.37
N THR A 143 14.76 16.70 -22.80
CA THR A 143 15.32 18.05 -22.92
C THR A 143 16.83 18.03 -22.79
N ALA A 144 17.51 18.93 -23.52
CA ALA A 144 18.95 19.16 -23.35
C ALA A 144 19.27 20.09 -22.16
N TYR A 145 18.27 20.82 -21.64
CA TYR A 145 18.41 21.76 -20.53
C TYR A 145 18.07 21.09 -19.19
N ASN A 146 18.83 20.08 -18.80
CA ASN A 146 18.59 19.28 -17.58
C ASN A 146 19.56 19.61 -16.42
N HIS A 147 20.44 20.60 -16.58
CA HIS A 147 21.27 21.09 -15.48
C HIS A 147 20.56 22.22 -14.75
N ILE A 148 20.34 22.07 -13.45
CA ILE A 148 19.59 23.04 -12.65
C ILE A 148 20.50 23.78 -11.67
N LYS A 149 20.25 25.08 -11.49
CA LYS A 149 20.79 25.89 -10.40
C LYS A 149 19.64 26.58 -9.67
N ILE A 150 19.61 26.43 -8.36
CA ILE A 150 18.64 27.07 -7.47
C ILE A 150 19.41 27.95 -6.50
N THR A 151 19.00 29.21 -6.38
CA THR A 151 19.59 30.15 -5.42
C THR A 151 18.50 30.71 -4.52
N ILE A 152 18.68 30.56 -3.21
CA ILE A 152 17.75 31.01 -2.18
C ILE A 152 18.50 31.94 -1.23
N ARG A 153 17.99 33.16 -1.04
CA ARG A 153 18.58 34.09 -0.06
C ARG A 153 18.32 33.59 1.35
N ARG A 154 19.34 33.62 2.19
CA ARG A 154 19.20 33.32 3.61
C ARG A 154 18.47 34.47 4.31
N SER A 155 17.31 34.16 4.88
CA SER A 155 16.52 35.06 5.71
C SER A 155 16.65 34.68 7.18
N LEU A 156 16.70 35.66 8.08
CA LEU A 156 16.65 35.39 9.52
C LEU A 156 15.28 34.82 9.91
N LEU A 157 15.20 34.08 11.02
CA LEU A 157 13.99 33.37 11.44
C LEU A 157 12.74 34.28 11.48
N LEU A 158 12.90 35.54 11.88
CA LEU A 158 11.81 36.51 12.00
C LEU A 158 11.45 37.24 10.69
N GLN A 159 12.21 37.02 9.62
CA GLN A 159 11.95 37.60 8.30
C GLN A 159 11.09 36.64 7.46
N SER A 160 10.37 37.17 6.46
CA SER A 160 9.65 36.32 5.51
C SER A 160 10.61 35.38 4.77
N PRO A 161 10.17 34.14 4.47
CA PRO A 161 10.92 33.23 3.60
C PRO A 161 11.26 33.89 2.25
N ALA A 162 12.50 33.74 1.79
CA ALA A 162 12.92 34.27 0.50
C ALA A 162 12.42 33.38 -0.66
N PRO A 163 12.15 33.94 -1.85
CA PRO A 163 11.88 33.14 -3.04
C PRO A 163 13.13 32.36 -3.49
N ALA A 164 12.90 31.28 -4.22
CA ALA A 164 13.92 30.50 -4.91
C ALA A 164 14.05 30.94 -6.37
N THR A 165 15.26 31.30 -6.80
CA THR A 165 15.54 31.54 -8.22
C THR A 165 16.02 30.23 -8.83
N VAL A 166 15.25 29.67 -9.76
CA VAL A 166 15.56 28.43 -10.48
C VAL A 166 16.01 28.79 -11.89
N GLN A 167 17.12 28.20 -12.34
CA GLN A 167 17.68 28.42 -13.66
C GLN A 167 18.10 27.07 -14.25
N TRP A 168 17.72 26.83 -15.50
CA TRP A 168 18.10 25.64 -16.25
C TRP A 168 19.23 25.94 -17.21
N PHE A 169 20.08 24.95 -17.46
CA PHE A 169 21.23 25.03 -18.34
C PHE A 169 21.35 23.74 -19.15
N ASP A 170 21.96 23.85 -20.32
CA ASP A 170 22.47 22.68 -21.03
C ASP A 170 23.83 22.24 -20.47
N ALA A 171 24.35 21.11 -20.98
CA ALA A 171 25.67 20.61 -20.58
C ALA A 171 26.84 21.56 -20.92
N ALA A 172 26.64 22.49 -21.86
CA ALA A 172 27.62 23.51 -22.23
C ALA A 172 27.53 24.78 -21.36
N GLY A 173 26.54 24.87 -20.48
CA GLY A 173 26.31 26.00 -19.59
C GLY A 173 25.51 27.15 -20.20
N HIS A 174 24.87 26.95 -21.36
CA HIS A 174 23.95 27.94 -21.91
C HIS A 174 22.66 27.97 -21.10
N LEU A 175 22.18 29.19 -20.80
CA LEU A 175 20.97 29.39 -20.02
C LEU A 175 19.72 28.99 -20.82
N GLY A 176 18.85 28.21 -20.19
CA GLY A 176 17.50 27.87 -20.63
C GLY A 176 16.44 28.65 -19.85
N ALA A 177 15.38 27.96 -19.42
CA ALA A 177 14.29 28.57 -18.67
C ALA A 177 14.73 29.06 -17.28
N SER A 178 14.10 30.12 -16.78
CA SER A 178 14.32 30.65 -15.43
C SER A 178 12.99 30.95 -14.75
N TYR A 179 12.88 30.63 -13.46
CA TYR A 179 11.70 30.84 -12.64
C TYR A 179 12.07 31.54 -11.34
N LEU A 180 11.24 32.50 -10.91
CA LEU A 180 11.27 33.03 -9.55
C LEU A 180 10.12 32.40 -8.77
N CYS A 181 10.44 31.43 -7.93
CA CYS A 181 9.45 30.65 -7.20
C CYS A 181 9.28 31.22 -5.78
N GLN A 182 8.08 31.71 -5.47
CA GLN A 182 7.73 32.21 -4.13
C GLN A 182 7.54 31.05 -3.16
N TYR A 183 8.05 31.18 -1.94
CA TYR A 183 7.83 30.18 -0.88
C TYR A 183 6.33 30.04 -0.59
N GLN A 184 5.85 28.81 -0.49
CA GLN A 184 4.45 28.48 -0.24
C GLN A 184 4.25 27.84 1.13
N SER A 185 5.02 26.80 1.45
CA SER A 185 4.83 26.01 2.67
C SER A 185 6.11 25.28 3.06
N ALA A 186 6.23 24.90 4.34
CA ALA A 186 7.29 24.00 4.81
C ALA A 186 7.04 22.55 4.38
N TYR A 187 5.80 22.21 4.06
CA TYR A 187 5.40 20.90 3.56
C TYR A 187 5.53 20.83 2.03
N PHE A 188 5.86 19.65 1.52
CA PHE A 188 6.12 19.41 0.11
C PHE A 188 4.86 19.22 -0.72
N ARG A 189 3.79 18.77 -0.07
CA ARG A 189 2.45 18.58 -0.66
C ARG A 189 1.40 18.99 0.34
N ARG A 190 0.23 19.37 -0.16
CA ARG A 190 -0.96 19.69 0.64
C ARG A 190 -2.12 18.88 0.11
N VAL A 191 -2.82 18.18 0.99
CA VAL A 191 -3.87 17.22 0.67
C VAL A 191 -5.09 17.54 1.52
N GLU A 192 -6.26 17.63 0.89
CA GLU A 192 -7.53 17.69 1.59
C GLU A 192 -7.93 16.28 2.02
N PHE A 193 -8.24 16.13 3.30
CA PHE A 193 -8.42 14.84 3.93
C PHE A 193 -9.81 14.80 4.58
N GLU A 194 -10.67 13.92 4.09
CA GLU A 194 -12.01 13.69 4.65
C GLU A 194 -11.96 12.40 5.45
N THR A 195 -12.24 12.48 6.75
CA THR A 195 -12.35 11.30 7.62
C THR A 195 -13.77 11.21 8.15
N ASP A 196 -14.46 10.13 7.79
CA ASP A 196 -15.78 9.83 8.32
C ASP A 196 -15.74 8.61 9.22
N ARG A 197 -16.64 8.59 10.19
CA ARG A 197 -16.85 7.41 11.02
C ARG A 197 -18.27 6.93 10.92
N VAL A 198 -18.44 5.64 10.77
CA VAL A 198 -19.74 5.01 10.86
C VAL A 198 -20.17 4.97 12.33
N SER A 199 -21.40 5.37 12.63
CA SER A 199 -21.92 5.40 14.01
C SER A 199 -22.19 3.98 14.52
N ASP A 200 -21.14 3.26 14.89
CA ASP A 200 -21.28 2.15 15.82
C ASP A 200 -21.13 2.68 17.25
N GLU A 201 -21.92 2.17 18.20
CA GLU A 201 -21.97 2.68 19.57
C GLU A 201 -20.70 2.33 20.40
N ILE A 202 -19.66 1.74 19.78
CA ILE A 202 -18.71 0.89 20.50
C ILE A 202 -17.29 1.47 20.55
N THR A 203 -16.85 2.29 19.59
CA THR A 203 -15.44 2.75 19.56
C THR A 203 -15.26 4.26 19.62
N PRO A 204 -14.54 4.80 20.63
CA PRO A 204 -14.03 6.16 20.55
C PRO A 204 -12.93 6.19 19.47
N PRO A 205 -13.04 7.07 18.45
CA PRO A 205 -12.03 7.17 17.40
C PRO A 205 -10.66 7.47 18.02
N LEU A 206 -9.61 7.14 17.30
CA LEU A 206 -8.28 7.62 17.65
C LEU A 206 -8.30 9.16 17.65
N ASP A 207 -7.95 9.74 18.78
CA ASP A 207 -7.67 11.17 18.90
C ASP A 207 -6.16 11.37 18.75
N VAL A 208 -5.43 10.87 19.73
CA VAL A 208 -3.98 11.00 19.83
C VAL A 208 -3.39 9.77 20.51
N TYR A 209 -2.17 9.42 20.12
CA TYR A 209 -1.39 8.37 20.76
C TYR A 209 -0.05 8.93 21.27
N ASN A 210 0.32 8.60 22.51
CA ASN A 210 1.63 8.91 23.05
C ASN A 210 2.59 7.75 22.75
N THR A 211 3.57 7.98 21.86
CA THR A 211 4.54 6.97 21.39
C THR A 211 5.45 6.44 22.51
N GLY A 212 5.57 7.15 23.64
CA GLY A 212 6.29 6.69 24.83
C GLY A 212 5.48 5.81 25.77
N SER A 213 4.21 5.51 25.46
CA SER A 213 3.35 4.67 26.31
C SER A 213 3.71 3.19 26.30
N LEU A 214 4.46 2.76 25.28
CA LEU A 214 5.01 1.41 25.11
C LEU A 214 6.44 1.54 24.57
N PRO A 215 7.28 0.48 24.67
CA PRO A 215 8.59 0.48 24.02
C PRO A 215 8.46 0.76 22.52
N SER A 216 9.22 1.74 22.05
CA SER A 216 9.25 2.20 20.67
C SER A 216 10.63 2.73 20.29
N GLY A 217 10.87 2.84 18.99
CA GLY A 217 12.00 3.60 18.46
C GLY A 217 11.80 5.11 18.65
N GLY A 218 12.90 5.85 18.75
CA GLY A 218 12.86 7.32 18.73
C GLY A 218 12.34 7.98 20.01
N ALA A 219 12.09 9.29 19.92
CA ALA A 219 11.68 10.11 21.06
C ALA A 219 10.16 10.01 21.30
N ALA A 220 9.77 9.92 22.57
CA ALA A 220 8.39 9.94 23.00
C ALA A 220 7.70 11.26 22.61
N ARG A 221 6.56 11.17 21.92
CA ARG A 221 5.76 12.30 21.47
C ARG A 221 4.30 11.90 21.34
N ASN A 222 3.41 12.89 21.30
CA ASN A 222 2.02 12.68 20.95
C ASN A 222 1.88 12.75 19.42
N LEU A 223 1.24 11.76 18.83
CA LEU A 223 1.03 11.64 17.39
C LEU A 223 -0.46 11.45 17.08
N THR A 224 -0.96 12.21 16.11
CA THR A 224 -2.21 11.98 15.40
C THR A 224 -1.89 11.48 13.98
N VAL A 225 -2.88 10.98 13.23
CA VAL A 225 -2.68 10.62 11.81
C VAL A 225 -2.16 11.83 11.01
N VAL A 226 -2.74 13.00 11.26
CA VAL A 226 -2.32 14.26 10.63
C VAL A 226 -0.87 14.60 10.98
N ASP A 227 -0.47 14.41 12.24
CA ASP A 227 0.91 14.70 12.66
C ASP A 227 1.92 13.71 12.08
N ALA A 228 1.56 12.43 11.90
CA ALA A 228 2.40 11.44 11.23
C ALA A 228 2.76 11.87 9.79
N TYR A 229 1.78 12.37 9.04
CA TYR A 229 2.00 12.89 7.69
C TYR A 229 2.72 14.24 7.67
N LYS A 230 2.48 15.13 8.66
CA LYS A 230 3.27 16.37 8.80
C LYS A 230 4.75 16.08 9.00
N GLU A 231 5.08 15.09 9.83
CA GLU A 231 6.46 14.62 10.03
C GLU A 231 7.04 14.01 8.74
N ALA A 232 6.19 13.34 7.93
CA ALA A 232 6.53 12.90 6.59
C ALA A 232 6.70 14.04 5.56
N GLY A 233 6.40 15.29 5.93
CA GLY A 233 6.50 16.47 5.06
C GLY A 233 5.26 16.70 4.18
N ILE A 234 4.13 16.08 4.51
CA ILE A 234 2.85 16.19 3.81
C ILE A 234 1.84 16.93 4.71
N GLU A 235 1.26 18.00 4.20
CA GLU A 235 0.22 18.75 4.90
C GLU A 235 -1.14 18.11 4.63
N LEU A 236 -1.57 17.19 5.52
CA LEU A 236 -2.97 16.76 5.55
C LEU A 236 -3.81 17.87 6.19
N VAL A 237 -4.82 18.33 5.47
CA VAL A 237 -5.78 19.34 5.92
C VAL A 237 -7.13 18.65 6.06
N PRO A 238 -7.54 18.33 7.30
CA PRO A 238 -8.88 17.80 7.54
C PRO A 238 -9.94 18.75 6.97
N ASP A 239 -10.88 18.21 6.22
CA ASP A 239 -12.06 18.97 5.83
C ASP A 239 -13.02 19.13 7.02
N SER A 240 -13.77 20.22 7.02
CA SER A 240 -14.89 20.46 7.95
C SER A 240 -16.05 19.46 7.79
N ALA A 241 -16.00 18.62 6.76
CA ALA A 241 -17.01 17.62 6.42
C ALA A 241 -16.90 16.31 7.22
N SER A 242 -15.91 16.13 8.12
CA SER A 242 -15.83 14.93 8.97
C SER A 242 -17.14 14.67 9.69
N ASP A 243 -17.84 13.62 9.27
CA ASP A 243 -19.20 13.32 9.72
C ASP A 243 -19.25 11.98 10.47
N VAL A 244 -20.29 11.88 11.29
CA VAL A 244 -20.69 10.63 11.92
C VAL A 244 -21.82 10.05 11.07
N ILE A 245 -21.50 9.09 10.20
CA ILE A 245 -22.48 8.45 9.31
C ILE A 245 -23.44 7.62 10.18
N PRO A 246 -24.71 8.04 10.36
CA PRO A 246 -25.62 7.39 11.28
C PRO A 246 -26.10 6.04 10.73
N MET A 247 -25.92 4.98 11.52
CA MET A 247 -26.46 3.63 11.29
C MET A 247 -27.90 3.47 11.83
N THR A 248 -28.77 4.44 11.53
CA THR A 248 -30.13 4.48 12.12
C THR A 248 -31.17 3.72 11.31
N GLU A 249 -30.80 3.17 10.16
CA GLU A 249 -31.74 2.50 9.26
C GLU A 249 -32.00 1.03 9.65
N VAL A 250 -33.27 0.64 9.57
CA VAL A 250 -33.73 -0.72 9.85
C VAL A 250 -33.05 -1.71 8.89
N GLY A 251 -32.28 -2.63 9.46
CA GLY A 251 -31.58 -3.66 8.69
C GLY A 251 -30.10 -3.38 8.44
N ALA A 252 -29.60 -2.20 8.79
CA ALA A 252 -28.16 -1.93 8.81
C ALA A 252 -27.44 -2.91 9.76
N ASP A 253 -26.44 -3.62 9.25
CA ASP A 253 -25.48 -4.35 10.07
C ASP A 253 -24.13 -3.63 10.08
N THR A 254 -23.30 -3.95 11.07
CA THR A 254 -22.00 -3.30 11.28
C THR A 254 -20.88 -3.83 10.37
N LYS A 255 -21.16 -4.81 9.49
CA LYS A 255 -20.14 -5.50 8.67
C LYS A 255 -20.14 -5.00 7.23
N TRP A 256 -19.09 -4.34 6.80
CA TRP A 256 -18.94 -3.83 5.44
C TRP A 256 -18.38 -4.89 4.49
N ASN A 257 -18.70 -4.79 3.21
CA ASN A 257 -18.01 -5.54 2.16
C ASN A 257 -17.36 -4.60 1.12
N ASP A 258 -16.37 -5.11 0.39
CA ASP A 258 -15.64 -4.38 -0.67
C ASP A 258 -16.57 -3.62 -1.64
N ALA A 259 -17.71 -4.21 -2.02
CA ALA A 259 -18.64 -3.60 -2.97
C ALA A 259 -19.38 -2.40 -2.37
N GLU A 260 -19.76 -2.48 -1.10
CA GLU A 260 -20.38 -1.37 -0.36
C GLU A 260 -19.39 -0.22 -0.17
N LEU A 261 -18.14 -0.53 0.20
CA LEU A 261 -17.08 0.48 0.39
C LEU A 261 -16.77 1.23 -0.90
N HIS A 262 -16.56 0.48 -2.00
CA HIS A 262 -16.33 1.05 -3.32
C HIS A 262 -17.49 1.98 -3.76
N ALA A 263 -18.73 1.51 -3.61
CA ALA A 263 -19.91 2.29 -3.97
C ALA A 263 -20.07 3.54 -3.09
N CYS A 264 -19.73 3.44 -1.80
CA CYS A 264 -19.82 4.56 -0.87
C CYS A 264 -18.79 5.63 -1.17
N MET A 265 -17.56 5.31 -1.56
CA MET A 265 -16.60 6.35 -1.91
C MET A 265 -17.12 7.21 -3.06
N GLN A 266 -17.51 6.61 -4.18
CA GLN A 266 -17.90 7.41 -5.34
C GLN A 266 -19.17 8.23 -5.09
N LYS A 267 -20.04 7.77 -4.17
CA LYS A 267 -21.32 8.40 -3.87
C LYS A 267 -21.25 9.40 -2.70
N HIS A 268 -20.43 9.16 -1.69
CA HIS A 268 -20.41 9.92 -0.43
C HIS A 268 -19.23 10.86 -0.30
N PHE A 269 -18.04 10.43 -0.71
CA PHE A 269 -16.83 11.24 -0.55
C PHE A 269 -17.07 12.61 -1.19
N SER A 270 -17.21 13.64 -0.36
CA SER A 270 -17.80 14.91 -0.78
C SER A 270 -16.92 15.65 -1.80
N LEU A 271 -15.62 15.32 -1.77
CA LEU A 271 -14.61 15.87 -2.64
C LEU A 271 -14.26 14.95 -3.82
N TRP A 272 -14.96 13.82 -3.99
CA TRP A 272 -14.68 12.86 -5.05
C TRP A 272 -14.84 13.47 -6.44
N LYS A 273 -13.89 13.14 -7.29
CA LYS A 273 -13.92 13.40 -8.73
C LYS A 273 -13.17 12.28 -9.44
N ASP A 274 -13.62 12.02 -10.65
CA ASP A 274 -12.98 11.08 -11.58
C ASP A 274 -11.72 11.68 -12.25
N VAL A 275 -10.80 12.26 -11.45
CA VAL A 275 -9.55 12.88 -11.90
C VAL A 275 -8.45 12.76 -10.83
N PRO A 276 -7.15 12.84 -11.19
CA PRO A 276 -6.09 13.00 -10.22
C PRO A 276 -6.25 14.28 -9.39
N GLN A 277 -6.27 14.15 -8.06
CA GLN A 277 -6.44 15.28 -7.15
C GLN A 277 -5.80 15.03 -5.78
N TRP A 278 -5.36 16.10 -5.11
CA TRP A 278 -4.84 16.01 -3.74
C TRP A 278 -5.97 15.93 -2.71
N LYS A 279 -6.83 14.92 -2.85
CA LYS A 279 -7.96 14.68 -1.97
C LYS A 279 -8.09 13.19 -1.71
N VAL A 280 -8.29 12.82 -0.45
CA VAL A 280 -8.43 11.42 -0.02
C VAL A 280 -9.53 11.29 1.02
N TRP A 281 -10.21 10.14 1.00
CA TRP A 281 -11.23 9.77 1.95
C TRP A 281 -10.77 8.57 2.78
N GLU A 282 -10.93 8.67 4.09
CA GLU A 282 -10.77 7.55 5.01
C GLU A 282 -12.08 7.32 5.78
N VAL A 283 -12.60 6.10 5.73
CA VAL A 283 -13.81 5.72 6.46
C VAL A 283 -13.51 4.73 7.57
N LEU A 284 -13.82 5.11 8.81
CA LEU A 284 -13.66 4.27 9.99
C LEU A 284 -14.93 3.43 10.19
N CYS A 285 -14.77 2.11 10.10
CA CYS A 285 -15.85 1.14 10.16
C CYS A 285 -15.67 0.18 11.34
N TRP A 286 -16.76 -0.42 11.83
CA TRP A 286 -16.65 -1.47 12.86
C TRP A 286 -15.92 -2.70 12.33
N ALA A 287 -16.46 -3.33 11.29
CA ALA A 287 -16.03 -4.65 10.85
C ALA A 287 -16.20 -4.84 9.34
N HIS A 288 -15.41 -5.76 8.78
CA HIS A 288 -15.59 -6.27 7.43
C HIS A 288 -16.24 -7.67 7.44
N VAL A 289 -16.85 -8.09 6.33
CA VAL A 289 -17.42 -9.43 6.18
C VAL A 289 -16.37 -10.55 6.29
N GLU A 290 -15.12 -10.28 5.92
CA GLU A 290 -13.96 -11.18 6.10
C GLU A 290 -13.60 -11.41 7.58
N GLY A 291 -14.12 -10.57 8.48
CA GLY A 291 -13.97 -10.73 9.93
C GLY A 291 -12.89 -9.84 10.55
N PRO A 292 -12.61 -10.02 11.85
CA PRO A 292 -11.81 -9.09 12.65
C PRO A 292 -10.31 -9.15 12.36
N GLY A 293 -9.85 -10.09 11.53
CA GLY A 293 -8.45 -10.20 11.13
C GLY A 293 -8.04 -9.15 10.09
N LEU A 294 -9.01 -8.63 9.31
CA LEU A 294 -8.82 -7.54 8.36
C LEU A 294 -8.90 -6.21 9.10
N LEU A 295 -7.80 -5.47 9.11
CA LEU A 295 -7.66 -4.20 9.84
C LEU A 295 -7.87 -2.98 8.93
N GLY A 296 -7.61 -3.10 7.63
CA GLY A 296 -7.73 -1.99 6.69
C GLY A 296 -7.65 -2.41 5.22
N ILE A 297 -8.10 -1.51 4.34
CA ILE A 297 -8.24 -1.74 2.90
C ILE A 297 -8.24 -0.42 2.11
N MET A 298 -7.43 -0.32 1.06
CA MET A 298 -7.63 0.68 -0.01
C MET A 298 -8.56 0.07 -1.06
N PHE A 299 -9.83 0.44 -1.06
CA PHE A 299 -10.88 -0.30 -1.77
C PHE A 299 -11.20 0.25 -3.17
N ASP A 300 -10.68 1.43 -3.55
CA ASP A 300 -10.99 2.08 -4.82
C ASP A 300 -9.91 1.84 -5.88
N GLN A 301 -10.12 0.81 -6.70
CA GLN A 301 -9.06 0.26 -7.56
C GLN A 301 -9.46 0.21 -9.04
N GLN A 302 -10.49 0.97 -9.42
CA GLN A 302 -10.97 1.12 -10.80
C GLN A 302 -11.04 2.60 -11.16
N GLY A 303 -10.58 2.96 -12.36
CA GLY A 303 -10.46 4.36 -12.79
C GLY A 303 -9.32 5.08 -12.06
N PRO A 304 -9.41 6.41 -11.85
CA PRO A 304 -8.58 7.19 -10.93
C PRO A 304 -8.67 6.66 -9.49
N GLN A 305 -7.93 5.58 -9.23
CA GLN A 305 -7.82 4.85 -7.96
C GLN A 305 -7.03 5.62 -6.89
N ARG A 306 -6.95 5.07 -5.67
CA ARG A 306 -6.14 5.58 -4.55
C ARG A 306 -6.72 6.83 -3.87
N GLN A 307 -8.02 7.04 -4.00
CA GLN A 307 -8.77 8.15 -3.40
C GLN A 307 -9.53 7.75 -2.14
N GLY A 308 -9.61 6.46 -1.79
CA GLY A 308 -10.40 5.96 -0.67
C GLY A 308 -9.80 4.74 0.04
N CYS A 309 -9.72 4.82 1.37
CA CYS A 309 -9.38 3.68 2.22
C CYS A 309 -10.35 3.54 3.40
N ALA A 310 -10.41 2.33 3.97
CA ALA A 310 -11.23 2.02 5.14
C ALA A 310 -10.39 1.30 6.20
N VAL A 311 -10.73 1.54 7.46
CA VAL A 311 -10.09 0.93 8.63
C VAL A 311 -11.15 0.29 9.51
N PHE A 312 -10.90 -0.95 9.96
CA PHE A 312 -11.87 -1.75 10.72
C PHE A 312 -11.44 -1.92 12.19
N TYR A 313 -12.22 -1.32 13.08
CA TYR A 313 -11.87 -1.22 14.49
C TYR A 313 -12.14 -2.48 15.31
N GLN A 314 -12.92 -3.44 14.81
CA GLN A 314 -13.25 -4.67 15.55
C GLN A 314 -11.99 -5.44 15.98
N GLY A 315 -10.98 -5.52 15.11
CA GLY A 315 -9.71 -6.21 15.38
C GLY A 315 -8.77 -5.49 16.35
N MET A 316 -9.03 -4.20 16.60
CA MET A 316 -8.18 -3.29 17.38
C MET A 316 -9.00 -2.41 18.35
N ASN A 317 -10.11 -2.96 18.83
CA ASN A 317 -11.03 -2.26 19.71
C ASN A 317 -10.42 -2.03 21.11
N GLY A 318 -10.60 -0.83 21.63
CA GLY A 318 -10.22 -0.47 23.00
C GLY A 318 -9.35 0.78 23.07
N VAL A 319 -9.02 1.16 24.32
CA VAL A 319 -8.29 2.39 24.63
C VAL A 319 -6.95 2.13 25.32
N THR A 320 -6.51 0.87 25.37
CA THR A 320 -5.18 0.54 25.92
C THR A 320 -4.08 1.12 25.03
N PRO A 321 -2.87 1.39 25.55
CA PRO A 321 -1.77 1.86 24.72
C PRO A 321 -1.45 0.96 23.52
N ALA A 322 -1.62 -0.35 23.64
CA ALA A 322 -1.41 -1.28 22.53
C ALA A 322 -2.47 -1.11 21.44
N MET A 323 -3.75 -1.00 21.81
CA MET A 323 -4.83 -0.80 20.83
C MET A 323 -4.76 0.58 20.18
N ARG A 324 -4.45 1.64 20.94
CA ARG A 324 -4.24 2.99 20.38
C ARG A 324 -3.05 3.05 19.41
N ARG A 325 -1.99 2.28 19.68
CA ARG A 325 -0.85 2.13 18.76
C ARG A 325 -1.27 1.45 17.46
N GLU A 326 -2.04 0.37 17.55
CA GLU A 326 -2.52 -0.38 16.38
C GLU A 326 -3.48 0.46 15.53
N GLN A 327 -4.38 1.23 16.17
CA GLN A 327 -5.28 2.18 15.50
C GLN A 327 -4.50 3.22 14.70
N LEU A 328 -3.54 3.90 15.34
CA LEU A 328 -2.68 4.88 14.66
C LEU A 328 -1.91 4.26 13.50
N TYR A 329 -1.36 3.07 13.70
CA TYR A 329 -0.64 2.34 12.67
C TYR A 329 -1.53 2.03 11.46
N CYS A 330 -2.72 1.46 11.67
CA CYS A 330 -3.59 1.07 10.56
C CYS A 330 -4.07 2.31 9.78
N GLU A 331 -4.51 3.37 10.45
CA GLU A 331 -4.96 4.60 9.77
C GLU A 331 -3.84 5.23 8.91
N VAL A 332 -2.63 5.36 9.46
CA VAL A 332 -1.50 5.91 8.70
C VAL A 332 -1.09 4.99 7.54
N HIS A 333 -1.12 3.67 7.77
CA HIS A 333 -0.77 2.63 6.80
C HIS A 333 -1.70 2.63 5.59
N GLU A 334 -3.02 2.58 5.83
CA GLU A 334 -4.02 2.53 4.77
C GLU A 334 -4.02 3.81 3.93
N LEU A 335 -3.89 4.97 4.57
CA LEU A 335 -3.66 6.23 3.85
C LEU A 335 -2.36 6.19 3.03
N GLY A 336 -1.35 5.44 3.46
CA GLY A 336 -0.09 5.29 2.73
C GLY A 336 -0.30 4.66 1.36
N HIS A 337 -1.23 3.70 1.27
CA HIS A 337 -1.63 3.12 -0.01
C HIS A 337 -2.27 4.14 -0.96
N CYS A 338 -3.05 5.10 -0.43
CA CYS A 338 -3.61 6.19 -1.24
C CYS A 338 -2.51 7.06 -1.89
N PHE A 339 -1.36 7.18 -1.24
CA PHE A 339 -0.15 7.81 -1.79
C PHE A 339 0.71 6.89 -2.66
N ASN A 340 0.18 5.75 -3.08
CA ASN A 340 0.83 4.77 -3.94
C ASN A 340 2.02 4.05 -3.28
N LEU A 341 2.02 3.92 -1.96
CA LEU A 341 3.04 3.14 -1.26
C LEU A 341 2.62 1.66 -1.19
N LEU A 342 3.41 0.76 -1.76
CA LEU A 342 3.23 -0.68 -1.49
C LEU A 342 3.78 -1.07 -0.12
N HIS A 343 3.40 -2.24 0.36
CA HIS A 343 4.03 -2.86 1.51
C HIS A 343 5.54 -3.06 1.35
N SER A 344 6.27 -2.99 2.46
CA SER A 344 7.74 -3.15 2.50
C SER A 344 8.23 -4.49 1.95
N TRP A 345 7.50 -5.58 2.13
CA TRP A 345 7.83 -6.91 1.60
C TRP A 345 7.26 -7.19 0.20
N GLN A 346 6.64 -6.21 -0.44
CA GLN A 346 6.00 -6.33 -1.76
C GLN A 346 6.46 -5.27 -2.76
N LYS A 347 7.52 -4.52 -2.45
CA LYS A 347 8.07 -3.48 -3.35
C LYS A 347 8.51 -4.05 -4.71
N GLN A 348 8.79 -5.36 -4.81
CA GLN A 348 9.05 -6.05 -6.08
C GLN A 348 7.88 -6.04 -7.07
N TYR A 349 6.67 -5.66 -6.65
CA TYR A 349 5.48 -5.54 -7.50
C TYR A 349 5.22 -4.13 -8.02
N ALA A 350 6.02 -3.16 -7.59
CA ALA A 350 5.98 -1.88 -8.22
C ALA A 350 6.38 -1.99 -9.71
N THR A 351 6.01 -0.99 -10.50
CA THR A 351 6.45 -0.81 -11.88
C THR A 351 7.17 0.53 -11.97
N PRO A 352 8.51 0.56 -12.10
CA PRO A 352 9.42 -0.60 -12.13
C PRO A 352 9.50 -1.35 -10.78
N PRO A 353 9.90 -2.64 -10.76
CA PRO A 353 10.03 -3.40 -9.52
C PRO A 353 11.18 -2.87 -8.63
N GLN A 354 11.08 -3.08 -7.32
CA GLN A 354 12.13 -2.77 -6.33
C GLN A 354 12.51 -3.96 -5.44
N PRO A 355 13.69 -3.94 -4.81
CA PRO A 355 13.99 -4.84 -3.70
C PRO A 355 12.99 -4.70 -2.55
N ASN A 356 12.46 -5.83 -2.09
CA ASN A 356 11.69 -5.89 -0.86
C ASN A 356 12.58 -5.50 0.33
N ARG A 357 12.00 -4.80 1.31
CA ARG A 357 12.62 -4.40 2.57
C ARG A 357 11.84 -4.95 3.77
N PRO A 358 11.72 -6.29 3.92
CA PRO A 358 10.90 -6.90 4.96
C PRO A 358 11.36 -6.52 6.39
N SER A 359 12.61 -6.07 6.57
CA SER A 359 13.14 -5.56 7.84
C SER A 359 13.02 -4.03 8.01
N SER A 360 12.18 -3.35 7.22
CA SER A 360 11.99 -1.90 7.31
C SER A 360 11.16 -1.52 8.54
N TYR A 361 11.63 -0.58 9.35
CA TYR A 361 10.83 0.05 10.41
C TYR A 361 10.00 1.17 9.81
N SER A 362 8.90 0.80 9.15
CA SER A 362 8.03 1.74 8.44
C SER A 362 6.56 1.47 8.74
N TRP A 363 5.73 2.51 8.65
CA TRP A 363 4.28 2.39 8.57
C TRP A 363 3.84 1.34 7.55
N MET A 364 4.51 1.23 6.40
CA MET A 364 4.17 0.28 5.33
C MET A 364 4.72 -1.13 5.57
N ASN A 365 5.32 -1.41 6.74
CA ASN A 365 5.73 -2.76 7.12
C ASN A 365 4.69 -3.40 8.06
N TYR A 366 4.33 -4.68 7.93
CA TYR A 366 3.45 -5.37 8.88
C TYR A 366 4.27 -5.76 10.12
N PRO A 367 3.88 -5.31 11.32
CA PRO A 367 4.59 -5.61 12.55
C PRO A 367 4.83 -7.10 12.73
N TRP A 368 3.81 -7.91 12.43
CA TRP A 368 3.83 -9.35 12.61
C TRP A 368 4.63 -10.13 11.56
N MET A 369 5.00 -9.50 10.42
CA MET A 369 5.88 -10.12 9.41
C MET A 369 7.33 -9.64 9.50
N PHE A 370 7.66 -8.85 10.51
CA PHE A 370 9.00 -8.33 10.68
C PHE A 370 10.00 -9.44 11.01
N PRO A 371 11.11 -9.58 10.25
CA PRO A 371 12.09 -10.63 10.46
C PRO A 371 12.84 -10.45 11.78
N GLY A 372 13.32 -11.55 12.37
CA GLY A 372 14.21 -11.50 13.53
C GLY A 372 13.54 -11.15 14.86
N GLY A 373 12.25 -11.45 15.02
CA GLY A 373 11.54 -11.32 16.31
C GLY A 373 10.09 -10.87 16.21
N GLY A 374 9.56 -10.71 14.99
CA GLY A 374 8.15 -10.41 14.74
C GLY A 374 7.72 -9.08 15.34
N GLU A 375 6.47 -9.02 15.79
CA GLU A 375 5.81 -7.81 16.30
C GLU A 375 6.62 -7.11 17.41
N GLY A 376 7.22 -7.86 18.33
CA GLY A 376 8.02 -7.29 19.42
C GLY A 376 9.27 -6.57 18.92
N ALA A 377 9.99 -7.18 17.98
CA ALA A 377 11.17 -6.57 17.36
C ALA A 377 10.78 -5.32 16.57
N PHE A 378 9.74 -5.41 15.73
CA PHE A 378 9.21 -4.28 14.98
C PHE A 378 8.90 -3.10 15.89
N TRP A 379 7.99 -3.28 16.86
CA TRP A 379 7.54 -2.16 17.68
C TRP A 379 8.67 -1.55 18.51
N SER A 380 9.60 -2.35 19.02
CA SER A 380 10.72 -1.85 19.82
C SER A 380 11.69 -0.95 19.04
N GLY A 381 11.82 -1.16 17.73
CA GLY A 381 12.69 -0.37 16.85
C GLY A 381 11.94 0.67 16.02
N PHE A 382 10.61 0.55 15.89
CA PHE A 382 9.80 1.44 15.07
C PHE A 382 9.61 2.80 15.72
N ASP A 383 10.06 3.86 15.04
CA ASP A 383 10.05 5.23 15.53
C ASP A 383 8.88 6.09 15.01
N PHE A 384 7.90 5.41 14.40
CA PHE A 384 6.69 6.00 13.84
C PHE A 384 6.97 6.94 12.65
N HIS A 385 7.86 6.54 11.74
CA HIS A 385 8.13 7.22 10.47
C HIS A 385 7.99 6.30 9.25
N PHE A 386 7.81 6.89 8.07
CA PHE A 386 8.04 6.18 6.80
C PHE A 386 9.55 5.98 6.59
N ASP A 387 9.93 4.94 5.86
CA ASP A 387 11.35 4.74 5.54
C ASP A 387 11.85 5.76 4.50
N ASP A 388 13.17 5.91 4.37
CA ASP A 388 13.77 6.91 3.47
C ASP A 388 13.24 6.81 2.03
N PRO A 389 13.19 5.62 1.38
CA PRO A 389 12.59 5.50 0.05
C PRO A 389 11.11 5.93 -0.02
N GLU A 390 10.31 5.65 1.00
CA GLU A 390 8.91 6.08 1.06
C GLU A 390 8.77 7.58 1.27
N LEU A 391 9.60 8.19 2.12
CA LEU A 391 9.66 9.64 2.25
C LEU A 391 10.10 10.31 0.93
N ILE A 392 11.06 9.70 0.21
CA ILE A 392 11.44 10.17 -1.13
C ILE A 392 10.24 10.10 -2.08
N HIS A 393 9.46 9.02 -2.08
CA HIS A 393 8.25 8.90 -2.90
C HIS A 393 7.23 9.98 -2.54
N LEU A 394 6.85 10.07 -1.27
CA LEU A 394 5.88 11.04 -0.76
C LEU A 394 6.29 12.48 -1.09
N ARG A 395 7.56 12.85 -0.87
CA ARG A 395 8.03 14.22 -1.02
C ARG A 395 8.47 14.55 -2.45
N HIS A 396 9.05 13.60 -3.17
CA HIS A 396 9.76 13.86 -4.42
C HIS A 396 9.37 12.97 -5.60
N GLY A 397 8.50 11.98 -5.42
CA GLY A 397 7.92 11.21 -6.53
C GLY A 397 7.23 12.11 -7.55
N TYR A 398 7.15 11.66 -8.80
CA TYR A 398 6.50 12.46 -9.85
C TYR A 398 5.01 12.65 -9.53
N PHE A 399 4.42 13.72 -10.06
CA PHE A 399 3.05 14.12 -9.71
C PHE A 399 2.05 12.96 -9.82
N LEU A 400 2.00 12.30 -10.98
CA LEU A 400 1.06 11.21 -11.24
C LEU A 400 1.35 9.95 -10.42
N ASP A 401 2.60 9.74 -10.01
CA ASP A 401 3.01 8.58 -9.22
C ASP A 401 2.59 8.68 -7.75
N VAL A 402 2.27 9.89 -7.28
CA VAL A 402 1.97 10.16 -5.86
C VAL A 402 0.54 10.66 -5.67
N VAL A 403 0.02 11.50 -6.57
CA VAL A 403 -1.32 12.11 -6.40
C VAL A 403 -2.39 11.02 -6.39
N PRO A 404 -3.34 11.03 -5.42
CA PRO A 404 -4.56 10.23 -5.50
C PRO A 404 -5.26 10.40 -6.85
N GLY A 405 -5.78 9.33 -7.43
CA GLY A 405 -6.37 9.33 -8.77
C GLY A 405 -5.36 9.46 -9.92
N GLY A 406 -4.05 9.42 -9.64
CA GLY A 406 -2.98 9.50 -10.64
C GLY A 406 -2.75 8.17 -11.40
N HIS A 407 -1.49 7.78 -11.57
CA HIS A 407 -1.14 6.48 -12.12
C HIS A 407 -1.71 5.33 -11.27
N ASP A 408 -1.85 4.18 -11.93
CA ASP A 408 -2.34 2.97 -11.30
C ASP A 408 -1.50 2.59 -10.08
N PHE A 409 -2.14 1.98 -9.08
CA PHE A 409 -1.44 1.55 -7.89
C PHE A 409 -0.29 0.60 -8.24
N GLY A 410 0.87 0.88 -7.66
CA GLY A 410 2.15 0.24 -7.93
C GLY A 410 2.89 0.77 -9.15
N VAL A 411 2.28 1.52 -10.07
CA VAL A 411 2.99 2.17 -11.18
C VAL A 411 3.62 3.47 -10.70
N GLY A 412 4.91 3.65 -10.94
CA GLY A 412 5.66 4.82 -10.46
C GLY A 412 5.94 4.81 -8.95
N ALA A 413 5.48 3.79 -8.23
CA ALA A 413 5.74 3.59 -6.80
C ALA A 413 7.22 3.23 -6.50
N ALA A 414 8.12 3.44 -7.46
CA ALA A 414 9.48 2.95 -7.41
C ALA A 414 10.58 3.80 -8.01
N LEU A 415 11.72 3.73 -7.33
CA LEU A 415 13.05 4.09 -7.82
C LEU A 415 13.83 2.77 -8.03
N GLU A 416 14.48 2.68 -9.19
CA GLU A 416 14.99 1.54 -9.98
C GLU A 416 15.69 0.34 -9.26
N ASP A 417 15.38 -0.92 -9.64
CA ASP A 417 16.23 -1.90 -10.41
C ASP A 417 15.67 -3.36 -10.34
N LYS A 418 15.93 -4.20 -11.36
CA LYS A 418 15.13 -5.35 -11.85
C LYS A 418 15.67 -6.73 -11.45
N THR A 419 14.90 -7.60 -10.75
CA THR A 419 14.99 -9.09 -10.87
C THR A 419 13.82 -9.80 -10.13
N ALA A 420 12.84 -10.39 -10.84
CA ALA A 420 11.66 -11.03 -10.21
C ALA A 420 11.28 -12.45 -10.68
N PHE A 421 12.11 -13.12 -11.50
CA PHE A 421 11.86 -14.48 -11.99
C PHE A 421 13.04 -15.44 -11.76
N ILE A 422 13.82 -15.23 -10.71
CA ILE A 422 14.94 -16.11 -10.37
C ILE A 422 14.44 -17.20 -9.42
N ASP A 423 14.63 -18.46 -9.79
CA ASP A 423 14.34 -19.62 -8.92
C ASP A 423 15.16 -19.54 -7.63
N SER A 424 14.57 -19.96 -6.52
CA SER A 424 15.34 -20.19 -5.28
C SER A 424 16.28 -21.38 -5.48
N ILE A 425 17.56 -21.18 -5.14
CA ILE A 425 18.61 -22.20 -5.30
C ILE A 425 18.39 -23.37 -4.32
N THR A 426 17.68 -23.15 -3.20
CA THR A 426 17.34 -24.16 -2.17
C THR A 426 16.05 -23.80 -1.42
N ASP A 427 15.17 -24.76 -1.12
CA ASP A 427 14.00 -24.63 -0.21
C ASP A 427 14.06 -25.71 0.89
N ASN A 428 14.14 -25.29 2.15
CA ASN A 428 14.22 -26.16 3.34
C ASN A 428 13.00 -26.02 4.28
N SER A 429 11.93 -25.36 3.83
CA SER A 429 10.75 -25.02 4.65
C SER A 429 9.99 -26.25 5.18
N GLY A 430 10.07 -27.39 4.48
CA GLY A 430 9.24 -28.56 4.78
C GLY A 430 7.76 -28.38 4.45
N LEU A 431 7.42 -27.32 3.70
CA LEU A 431 6.09 -27.03 3.19
C LEU A 431 6.00 -27.40 1.71
N THR A 432 4.78 -27.61 1.21
CA THR A 432 4.51 -27.84 -0.21
C THR A 432 3.29 -27.04 -0.62
N LEU A 433 3.48 -26.09 -1.53
CA LEU A 433 2.41 -25.34 -2.17
C LEU A 433 2.03 -26.00 -3.49
N THR A 434 0.74 -26.25 -3.73
CA THR A 434 0.25 -26.84 -4.97
C THR A 434 -0.85 -25.99 -5.59
N LEU A 435 -0.73 -25.73 -6.90
CA LEU A 435 -1.76 -25.16 -7.75
C LEU A 435 -2.51 -26.25 -8.53
N SER A 436 -3.84 -26.18 -8.49
CA SER A 436 -4.72 -27.07 -9.22
C SER A 436 -5.98 -26.37 -9.71
N THR A 437 -6.71 -27.04 -10.61
CA THR A 437 -8.05 -26.64 -11.06
C THR A 437 -8.87 -27.90 -11.28
N GLU A 438 -10.15 -27.86 -10.93
CA GLU A 438 -11.10 -28.95 -11.16
C GLU A 438 -11.71 -28.93 -12.57
N LYS A 439 -11.33 -27.92 -13.38
CA LYS A 439 -11.83 -27.77 -14.75
C LYS A 439 -11.39 -28.96 -15.63
N PRO A 440 -12.33 -29.57 -16.39
CA PRO A 440 -12.00 -30.64 -17.32
C PRO A 440 -10.89 -30.24 -18.30
N ALA A 441 -9.94 -31.15 -18.50
CA ALA A 441 -8.75 -30.95 -19.33
C ALA A 441 -7.90 -29.70 -18.98
N LYS A 442 -8.06 -29.15 -17.76
CA LYS A 442 -7.45 -27.89 -17.33
C LYS A 442 -7.71 -26.77 -18.34
N SER A 443 -8.96 -26.67 -18.80
CA SER A 443 -9.37 -25.72 -19.83
C SER A 443 -10.59 -24.91 -19.43
N VAL A 444 -10.61 -23.66 -19.85
CA VAL A 444 -11.69 -22.69 -19.62
C VAL A 444 -12.12 -22.07 -20.96
N LEU A 445 -13.36 -21.60 -21.05
CA LEU A 445 -13.86 -20.86 -22.19
C LEU A 445 -13.26 -19.45 -22.23
N PHE A 446 -13.24 -18.83 -23.41
CA PHE A 446 -12.88 -17.42 -23.54
C PHE A 446 -13.94 -16.56 -22.83
N GLY A 447 -13.52 -15.69 -21.92
CA GLY A 447 -14.42 -14.91 -21.05
C GLY A 447 -14.84 -15.62 -19.76
N GLU A 448 -14.39 -16.86 -19.53
CA GLU A 448 -14.67 -17.58 -18.28
C GLU A 448 -13.88 -17.01 -17.09
N PRO A 449 -14.53 -16.65 -15.97
CA PRO A 449 -13.84 -16.22 -14.75
C PRO A 449 -12.91 -17.32 -14.21
N VAL A 450 -11.61 -17.05 -14.21
CA VAL A 450 -10.59 -18.03 -13.84
C VAL A 450 -10.39 -18.08 -12.33
N HIS A 451 -10.65 -19.25 -11.77
CA HIS A 451 -10.36 -19.59 -10.38
C HIS A 451 -9.31 -20.70 -10.32
N ILE A 452 -8.37 -20.60 -9.38
CA ILE A 452 -7.35 -21.62 -9.12
C ILE A 452 -7.38 -22.04 -7.66
N LYS A 453 -7.20 -23.33 -7.41
CA LYS A 453 -7.13 -23.88 -6.06
C LYS A 453 -5.68 -23.90 -5.58
N LEU A 454 -5.42 -23.21 -4.48
CA LEU A 454 -4.19 -23.27 -3.70
C LEU A 454 -4.34 -24.36 -2.64
N SER A 455 -3.34 -25.22 -2.52
CA SER A 455 -3.23 -26.20 -1.43
C SER A 455 -1.87 -26.03 -0.76
N LEU A 456 -1.84 -25.62 0.50
CA LEU A 456 -0.64 -25.61 1.32
C LEU A 456 -0.64 -26.84 2.22
N GLN A 457 0.43 -27.64 2.15
CA GLN A 457 0.64 -28.83 2.97
C GLN A 457 1.96 -28.69 3.74
N GLY A 458 2.02 -29.24 4.95
CA GLY A 458 3.21 -29.21 5.80
C GLY A 458 3.35 -30.48 6.62
N ARG A 459 4.53 -30.67 7.20
CA ARG A 459 4.75 -31.77 8.17
C ARG A 459 4.09 -31.41 9.51
N PRO A 460 3.68 -32.39 10.32
CA PRO A 460 3.22 -32.12 11.68
C PRO A 460 4.25 -31.27 12.45
N GLY A 461 3.79 -30.16 13.02
CA GLY A 461 4.64 -29.18 13.71
C GLY A 461 5.08 -27.99 12.84
N SER A 462 4.83 -28.00 11.53
CA SER A 462 5.06 -26.82 10.66
C SER A 462 4.13 -25.66 11.07
N THR A 463 4.69 -24.46 11.22
CA THR A 463 3.90 -23.25 11.49
C THR A 463 3.63 -22.50 10.19
N VAL A 464 2.37 -22.17 9.94
CA VAL A 464 1.90 -21.47 8.74
C VAL A 464 0.95 -20.34 9.10
N ASP A 465 0.85 -19.35 8.22
CA ASP A 465 -0.26 -18.39 8.18
C ASP A 465 -1.37 -18.95 7.27
N PRO A 466 -2.62 -19.11 7.75
CA PRO A 466 -3.71 -19.72 6.98
C PRO A 466 -4.31 -18.81 5.91
N HIS A 467 -3.96 -17.53 5.89
CA HIS A 467 -4.42 -16.55 4.89
C HIS A 467 -3.70 -16.79 3.55
N LEU A 468 -4.38 -17.51 2.64
CA LEU A 468 -3.83 -17.94 1.35
C LEU A 468 -4.32 -17.09 0.18
N GLN A 469 -5.28 -16.18 0.37
CA GLN A 469 -5.74 -15.34 -0.72
C GLN A 469 -4.63 -14.32 -1.08
N PRO A 470 -4.33 -14.08 -2.37
CA PRO A 470 -3.24 -13.20 -2.75
C PRO A 470 -3.42 -11.74 -2.29
N ASN A 471 -4.66 -11.28 -2.13
CA ASN A 471 -4.94 -9.95 -1.57
C ASN A 471 -4.52 -9.81 -0.10
N GLU A 472 -4.37 -10.91 0.65
CA GLU A 472 -3.91 -10.92 2.05
C GLU A 472 -2.36 -10.89 2.16
N GLY A 473 -1.68 -10.89 1.01
CA GLY A 473 -0.27 -10.57 0.88
C GLY A 473 0.73 -11.67 1.20
N ARG A 474 0.29 -12.87 1.62
CA ARG A 474 1.15 -14.04 1.85
C ARG A 474 1.47 -14.81 0.57
N VAL A 475 0.53 -14.84 -0.37
CA VAL A 475 0.65 -15.55 -1.65
C VAL A 475 0.77 -14.57 -2.80
N GLN A 476 1.64 -14.89 -3.75
CA GLN A 476 1.81 -14.16 -5.01
C GLN A 476 1.61 -15.13 -6.16
N ILE A 477 0.99 -14.69 -7.26
CA ILE A 477 0.74 -15.53 -8.43
C ILE A 477 1.41 -14.88 -9.66
N GLY A 478 2.25 -15.63 -10.37
CA GLY A 478 2.74 -15.30 -11.70
C GLY A 478 1.93 -16.01 -12.78
N ILE A 479 1.59 -15.30 -13.85
CA ILE A 479 0.81 -15.76 -15.00
C ILE A 479 1.62 -15.49 -16.28
N CYS A 480 2.12 -16.55 -16.90
CA CYS A 480 2.71 -16.49 -18.24
C CYS A 480 1.60 -16.64 -19.27
N ARG A 481 1.47 -15.63 -20.13
CA ARG A 481 0.49 -15.58 -21.22
C ARG A 481 0.94 -16.41 -22.43
N PRO A 482 0.03 -16.71 -23.38
CA PRO A 482 0.37 -17.43 -24.61
C PRO A 482 1.42 -16.74 -25.49
N ASP A 483 1.60 -15.43 -25.35
CA ASP A 483 2.63 -14.65 -26.05
C ASP A 483 4.01 -14.69 -25.37
N GLY A 484 4.13 -15.42 -24.25
CA GLY A 484 5.35 -15.53 -23.45
C GLY A 484 5.55 -14.38 -22.47
N LYS A 485 4.66 -13.38 -22.42
CA LYS A 485 4.74 -12.30 -21.43
C LYS A 485 4.34 -12.85 -20.07
N VAL A 486 5.21 -12.67 -19.07
CA VAL A 486 4.89 -13.02 -17.70
C VAL A 486 4.37 -11.79 -16.96
N LEU A 487 3.19 -11.94 -16.38
CA LEU A 487 2.53 -10.97 -15.53
C LEU A 487 2.54 -11.49 -14.10
N THR A 488 2.65 -10.60 -13.12
CA THR A 488 2.26 -10.95 -11.75
C THR A 488 0.79 -10.58 -11.59
N TYR A 489 -0.02 -11.50 -11.10
CA TYR A 489 -1.37 -11.21 -10.67
C TYR A 489 -1.36 -10.25 -9.49
N ARG A 490 -1.93 -9.07 -9.72
CA ARG A 490 -2.18 -8.03 -8.73
C ARG A 490 -3.68 -8.01 -8.43
N PRO A 491 -4.12 -8.47 -7.25
CA PRO A 491 -5.53 -8.47 -6.85
C PRO A 491 -6.13 -7.08 -6.98
N LEU A 492 -7.39 -6.97 -7.36
CA LEU A 492 -8.03 -5.67 -7.52
C LEU A 492 -7.97 -4.89 -6.21
N ILE A 493 -8.27 -5.54 -5.08
CA ILE A 493 -8.29 -4.92 -3.76
C ILE A 493 -7.38 -5.71 -2.82
N ASP A 494 -6.43 -5.03 -2.17
CA ASP A 494 -5.48 -5.62 -1.20
C ASP A 494 -6.04 -5.52 0.23
N HIS A 495 -5.85 -6.55 1.04
CA HIS A 495 -6.39 -6.71 2.39
C HIS A 495 -5.27 -6.67 3.44
N CYS A 496 -5.36 -5.75 4.41
CA CYS A 496 -4.43 -5.69 5.54
C CYS A 496 -4.83 -6.67 6.64
N VAL A 497 -4.27 -7.88 6.60
CA VAL A 497 -4.64 -8.98 7.51
C VAL A 497 -3.56 -9.29 8.54
N LYS A 498 -3.95 -9.26 9.82
CA LYS A 498 -3.10 -9.64 10.94
C LYS A 498 -2.63 -11.09 10.80
N ALA A 499 -1.34 -11.36 11.04
CA ALA A 499 -0.87 -12.74 11.00
C ALA A 499 -1.58 -13.60 12.04
N GLN A 500 -1.96 -14.80 11.57
CA GLN A 500 -2.44 -15.87 12.42
C GLN A 500 -1.43 -17.01 12.31
N LEU A 501 -0.91 -17.48 13.44
CA LEU A 501 -0.04 -18.65 13.44
C LEU A 501 -0.89 -19.89 13.66
N LEU A 502 -0.89 -20.78 12.67
CA LEU A 502 -1.49 -22.10 12.74
C LEU A 502 -0.36 -23.15 12.72
N THR A 503 -0.34 -24.03 13.71
CA THR A 503 0.54 -25.20 13.68
C THR A 503 -0.17 -26.35 12.97
N MET A 504 0.38 -26.79 11.84
CA MET A 504 -0.14 -27.94 11.12
C MET A 504 0.02 -29.21 11.94
N GLY A 505 -1.06 -29.99 12.05
CA GLY A 505 -1.13 -31.22 12.82
C GLY A 505 -1.86 -32.31 12.06
N THR A 506 -2.12 -33.43 12.72
CA THR A 506 -2.90 -34.53 12.13
C THR A 506 -4.33 -34.14 11.78
N GLU A 507 -4.90 -33.16 12.49
CA GLU A 507 -6.27 -32.66 12.27
C GLU A 507 -6.35 -31.59 11.17
N THR A 508 -5.26 -30.89 10.89
CA THR A 508 -5.19 -29.87 9.82
C THR A 508 -3.87 -30.04 9.05
N PRO A 509 -3.71 -31.15 8.31
CA PRO A 509 -2.48 -31.42 7.56
C PRO A 509 -2.36 -30.58 6.28
N LYS A 510 -3.46 -29.94 5.87
CA LYS A 510 -3.61 -29.24 4.60
C LYS A 510 -4.56 -28.07 4.75
N LEU A 511 -4.24 -26.96 4.09
CA LEU A 511 -5.13 -25.81 3.90
C LEU A 511 -5.43 -25.68 2.42
N GLU A 512 -6.69 -25.37 2.09
CA GLU A 512 -7.14 -25.15 0.71
C GLU A 512 -7.90 -23.85 0.61
N GLU A 513 -7.59 -23.09 -0.45
CA GLU A 513 -8.29 -21.86 -0.77
C GLU A 513 -8.53 -21.78 -2.28
N LEU A 514 -9.68 -21.24 -2.68
CA LEU A 514 -10.00 -20.99 -4.07
C LEU A 514 -9.82 -19.50 -4.37
N VAL A 515 -8.90 -19.20 -5.28
CA VAL A 515 -8.51 -17.84 -5.63
C VAL A 515 -9.09 -17.47 -6.97
N TYR A 516 -9.85 -16.37 -7.03
CA TYR A 516 -10.17 -15.72 -8.29
C TYR A 516 -8.94 -14.93 -8.78
N CYS A 517 -8.47 -15.22 -9.99
CA CYS A 517 -7.36 -14.50 -10.63
C CYS A 517 -7.67 -14.11 -12.08
N GLY A 518 -8.96 -14.12 -12.46
CA GLY A 518 -9.41 -13.72 -13.79
C GLY A 518 -9.22 -12.24 -14.10
N TYR A 519 -9.42 -11.39 -13.09
CA TYR A 519 -9.40 -9.93 -13.19
C TYR A 519 -8.72 -9.32 -11.96
N GLY A 520 -7.99 -8.21 -12.13
CA GLY A 520 -7.30 -7.49 -11.06
C GLY A 520 -6.84 -6.11 -11.53
N LYS A 521 -5.80 -5.54 -10.92
CA LYS A 521 -5.33 -4.17 -11.25
C LYS A 521 -4.90 -3.97 -12.70
N ASP A 522 -4.47 -5.04 -13.37
CA ASP A 522 -4.05 -5.02 -14.78
C ASP A 522 -5.18 -5.40 -15.75
N GLY A 523 -6.44 -5.37 -15.30
CA GLY A 523 -7.59 -5.83 -16.05
C GLY A 523 -7.68 -7.35 -16.11
N PHE A 524 -8.10 -7.90 -17.25
CA PHE A 524 -8.23 -9.35 -17.44
C PHE A 524 -6.87 -10.01 -17.73
N TYR A 525 -6.48 -10.97 -16.90
CA TYR A 525 -5.22 -11.71 -17.06
C TYR A 525 -5.32 -12.85 -18.10
N PHE A 526 -6.55 -13.30 -18.38
CA PHE A 526 -6.88 -14.39 -19.30
C PHE A 526 -7.67 -13.89 -20.53
N ASP A 527 -7.27 -12.73 -21.04
CA ASP A 527 -7.83 -12.00 -22.19
C ASP A 527 -7.40 -12.54 -23.57
N ARG A 528 -6.65 -13.65 -23.61
CA ARG A 528 -6.22 -14.30 -24.85
C ARG A 528 -6.52 -15.78 -24.82
N THR A 529 -6.78 -16.31 -26.00
CA THR A 529 -6.88 -17.75 -26.22
C THR A 529 -5.49 -18.37 -26.28
N GLY A 530 -5.30 -19.57 -25.74
CA GLY A 530 -4.03 -20.29 -25.80
C GLY A 530 -3.66 -20.98 -24.49
N PHE A 531 -2.39 -21.35 -24.36
CA PHE A 531 -1.87 -21.99 -23.16
C PHE A 531 -1.21 -20.96 -22.25
N TYR A 532 -1.63 -20.98 -20.99
CA TYR A 532 -1.10 -20.19 -19.89
C TYR A 532 -0.32 -21.09 -18.94
N GLN A 533 0.68 -20.50 -18.28
CA GLN A 533 1.38 -21.13 -17.16
C GLN A 533 1.20 -20.27 -15.93
N ILE A 534 0.81 -20.89 -14.82
CA ILE A 534 0.53 -20.20 -13.56
C ILE A 534 1.43 -20.79 -12.49
N ARG A 535 2.08 -19.94 -11.68
CA ARG A 535 2.93 -20.34 -10.55
C ARG A 535 2.64 -19.44 -9.37
N ALA A 536 2.65 -20.00 -8.15
CA ALA A 536 2.46 -19.25 -6.93
C ALA A 536 3.70 -19.30 -6.03
N ILE A 537 3.87 -18.27 -5.21
CA ILE A 537 4.88 -18.17 -4.17
C ILE A 537 4.17 -17.86 -2.86
N TYR A 538 4.36 -18.69 -1.85
CA TYR A 538 3.89 -18.44 -0.49
C TYR A 538 5.09 -18.01 0.38
N ASN A 539 4.92 -16.91 1.12
CA ASN A 539 5.91 -16.44 2.09
C ASN A 539 5.50 -16.94 3.48
N ALA A 540 6.25 -17.89 4.02
CA ALA A 540 5.97 -18.49 5.31
C ALA A 540 6.39 -17.57 6.47
N PRO A 541 5.79 -17.71 7.67
CA PRO A 541 6.12 -16.86 8.83
C PRO A 541 7.59 -16.93 9.28
N ASP A 542 8.30 -18.00 8.96
CA ASP A 542 9.72 -18.19 9.27
C ASP A 542 10.68 -17.51 8.27
N GLY A 543 10.13 -16.80 7.26
CA GLY A 543 10.86 -16.14 6.19
C GLY A 543 11.12 -17.02 4.96
N SER A 544 10.71 -18.29 4.98
CA SER A 544 10.84 -19.19 3.82
C SER A 544 9.93 -18.77 2.66
N ARG A 545 10.41 -18.97 1.43
CA ARG A 545 9.62 -18.77 0.20
C ARG A 545 9.32 -20.13 -0.44
N VAL A 546 8.06 -20.56 -0.39
CA VAL A 546 7.60 -21.85 -0.90
C VAL A 546 7.00 -21.64 -2.28
N MET A 547 7.59 -22.26 -3.31
CA MET A 547 7.10 -22.16 -4.68
C MET A 547 6.15 -23.30 -5.03
N SER A 548 5.13 -23.03 -5.83
CA SER A 548 4.22 -24.08 -6.31
C SER A 548 4.76 -24.82 -7.55
N ASN A 549 4.08 -25.92 -7.91
CA ASN A 549 4.13 -26.46 -9.27
C ASN A 549 3.64 -25.42 -10.30
N ILE A 550 4.01 -25.62 -11.57
CA ILE A 550 3.46 -24.85 -12.68
C ILE A 550 2.13 -25.48 -13.12
N LEU A 551 1.03 -24.76 -12.93
CA LEU A 551 -0.27 -25.13 -13.46
C LEU A 551 -0.37 -24.67 -14.93
N HIS A 552 -0.57 -25.62 -15.83
CA HIS A 552 -0.86 -25.33 -17.24
C HIS A 552 -2.37 -25.24 -17.43
N LEU A 553 -2.86 -24.10 -17.91
CA LEU A 553 -4.27 -23.81 -18.15
C LEU A 553 -4.47 -23.44 -19.62
N ARG A 554 -5.49 -23.99 -20.27
CA ARG A 554 -5.84 -23.63 -21.66
C ARG A 554 -7.08 -22.76 -21.71
N VAL A 555 -6.97 -21.54 -22.22
CA VAL A 555 -8.11 -20.72 -22.62
C VAL A 555 -8.50 -21.10 -24.04
N ARG A 556 -9.72 -21.63 -24.20
CA ARG A 556 -10.22 -22.14 -25.48
C ARG A 556 -10.63 -20.97 -26.39
N HIS A 557 -10.55 -21.19 -27.70
CA HIS A 557 -11.08 -20.24 -28.67
C HIS A 557 -12.63 -20.28 -28.67
N PRO A 558 -13.30 -19.12 -28.88
CA PRO A 558 -14.71 -19.09 -29.28
C PRO A 558 -14.92 -19.95 -30.52
N VAL A 559 -15.99 -20.75 -30.54
CA VAL A 559 -16.30 -21.68 -31.63
C VAL A 559 -17.41 -21.17 -32.52
N ASN A 560 -18.26 -20.28 -32.01
CA ASN A 560 -19.40 -19.72 -32.72
C ASN A 560 -19.66 -18.26 -32.29
N ALA A 561 -20.55 -17.57 -33.01
CA ALA A 561 -20.86 -16.16 -32.76
C ALA A 561 -21.46 -15.88 -31.38
N ALA A 562 -22.17 -16.84 -30.77
CA ALA A 562 -22.68 -16.68 -29.41
C ALA A 562 -21.54 -16.75 -28.37
N ASP A 563 -20.51 -17.56 -28.61
CA ASP A 563 -19.31 -17.59 -27.75
C ASP A 563 -18.55 -16.26 -27.82
N GLU A 564 -18.46 -15.64 -29.01
CA GLU A 564 -17.84 -14.32 -29.21
C GLU A 564 -18.67 -13.21 -28.54
N ASP A 565 -19.98 -13.16 -28.78
CA ASP A 565 -20.87 -12.13 -28.22
C ASP A 565 -20.91 -12.18 -26.69
N VAL A 566 -20.96 -13.38 -26.09
CA VAL A 566 -20.91 -13.52 -24.62
C VAL A 566 -19.54 -13.11 -24.08
N ALA A 567 -18.43 -13.44 -24.77
CA ALA A 567 -17.11 -12.98 -24.35
C ALA A 567 -17.00 -11.45 -24.38
N ASP A 568 -17.50 -10.79 -25.43
CA ASP A 568 -17.53 -9.33 -25.55
C ASP A 568 -18.37 -8.67 -24.45
N LEU A 569 -19.49 -9.30 -24.05
CA LEU A 569 -20.32 -8.82 -22.96
C LEU A 569 -19.67 -8.99 -21.58
N LEU A 570 -18.76 -9.95 -21.42
CA LEU A 570 -18.05 -10.24 -20.16
C LEU A 570 -16.72 -9.50 -20.03
N PHE A 571 -16.03 -9.18 -21.13
CA PHE A 571 -14.73 -8.51 -21.15
C PHE A 571 -14.84 -6.98 -21.15
N GLY A 572 -15.41 -6.43 -20.09
CA GLY A 572 -15.34 -5.00 -19.79
C GLY A 572 -14.89 -4.74 -18.35
N ASP A 573 -14.32 -3.58 -18.09
CA ASP A 573 -13.76 -3.26 -16.77
C ASP A 573 -14.84 -3.29 -15.68
N GLU A 574 -16.04 -2.76 -15.94
CA GLU A 574 -17.17 -2.84 -14.99
C GLU A 574 -17.58 -4.30 -14.73
N GLN A 575 -17.57 -5.16 -15.75
CA GLN A 575 -17.88 -6.59 -15.61
C GLN A 575 -16.80 -7.35 -14.85
N GLY A 576 -15.52 -7.05 -15.11
CA GLY A 576 -14.38 -7.59 -14.37
C GLY A 576 -14.45 -7.23 -12.90
N THR A 577 -14.78 -5.97 -12.58
CA THR A 577 -15.02 -5.50 -11.21
C THR A 577 -16.22 -6.19 -10.57
N LEU A 578 -17.35 -6.33 -11.28
CA LEU A 578 -18.52 -7.05 -10.77
C LEU A 578 -18.22 -8.53 -10.49
N LEU A 579 -17.41 -9.18 -11.33
CA LEU A 579 -16.94 -10.55 -11.09
C LEU A 579 -16.05 -10.63 -9.85
N TYR A 580 -15.12 -9.68 -9.68
CA TYR A 580 -14.22 -9.63 -8.53
C TYR A 580 -14.98 -9.40 -7.21
N LEU A 581 -15.94 -8.47 -7.20
CA LEU A 581 -16.74 -8.08 -6.03
C LEU A 581 -17.88 -9.07 -5.68
N ASN A 582 -18.06 -10.12 -6.49
CA ASN A 582 -19.24 -10.99 -6.46
C ASN A 582 -20.57 -10.19 -6.56
N GLY A 583 -20.55 -9.12 -7.36
CA GLY A 583 -21.66 -8.23 -7.67
C GLY A 583 -21.63 -6.91 -6.90
N SER A 584 -22.41 -5.93 -7.36
CA SER A 584 -22.53 -4.61 -6.71
C SER A 584 -23.78 -3.87 -7.22
N ASP A 585 -24.40 -3.07 -6.34
CA ASP A 585 -25.49 -2.13 -6.70
C ASP A 585 -24.95 -0.71 -6.97
N SER A 586 -23.63 -0.53 -7.08
CA SER A 586 -23.02 0.77 -7.41
C SER A 586 -23.59 1.31 -8.72
N GLU A 587 -24.00 2.59 -8.71
CA GLU A 587 -24.48 3.28 -9.92
C GLU A 587 -23.37 3.34 -11.00
N PHE A 588 -22.11 3.40 -10.58
CA PHE A 588 -20.95 3.44 -11.46
C PHE A 588 -20.66 2.10 -12.15
N LEU A 589 -21.23 1.00 -11.66
CA LEU A 589 -21.17 -0.32 -12.27
C LEU A 589 -22.49 -0.68 -12.98
N ARG A 590 -23.36 0.30 -13.21
CA ARG A 590 -24.68 0.08 -13.83
C ARG A 590 -24.55 -0.47 -15.26
N LYS A 591 -23.59 0.02 -16.06
CA LYS A 591 -23.45 -0.47 -17.44
C LYS A 591 -22.95 -1.92 -17.46
N GLY A 592 -22.05 -2.28 -16.55
CA GLY A 592 -21.64 -3.67 -16.34
C GLY A 592 -22.82 -4.56 -15.96
N ASN A 593 -23.69 -4.10 -15.07
CA ASN A 593 -24.92 -4.81 -14.70
C ASN A 593 -25.91 -4.93 -15.88
N GLU A 594 -26.08 -3.89 -16.70
CA GLU A 594 -26.89 -3.92 -17.93
C GLU A 594 -26.32 -4.92 -18.96
N ARG A 595 -24.99 -5.01 -19.08
CA ARG A 595 -24.32 -5.99 -19.94
C ARG A 595 -24.50 -7.42 -19.43
N PHE A 596 -24.53 -7.61 -18.12
CA PHE A 596 -24.90 -8.88 -17.51
C PHE A 596 -26.38 -9.24 -17.76
N ASP A 597 -27.28 -8.25 -17.76
CA ASP A 597 -28.67 -8.49 -18.16
C ASP A 597 -28.77 -8.89 -19.64
N ASP A 598 -28.00 -8.26 -20.53
CA ASP A 598 -27.88 -8.66 -21.93
C ASP A 598 -27.45 -10.13 -22.09
N VAL A 599 -26.48 -10.61 -21.28
CA VAL A 599 -26.06 -12.02 -21.29
C VAL A 599 -27.22 -12.94 -20.89
N LEU A 600 -27.97 -12.59 -19.85
CA LEU A 600 -29.09 -13.42 -19.39
C LEU A 600 -30.27 -13.40 -20.35
N ASP A 601 -30.53 -12.28 -21.01
CA ASP A 601 -31.65 -12.11 -21.93
C ASP A 601 -31.40 -12.76 -23.30
N LYS A 602 -30.19 -12.56 -23.86
CA LYS A 602 -29.83 -13.04 -25.21
C LYS A 602 -29.20 -14.42 -25.21
N HIS A 603 -28.48 -14.77 -24.13
CA HIS A 603 -27.61 -15.95 -24.05
C HIS A 603 -27.88 -16.81 -22.82
N ALA A 604 -29.13 -16.88 -22.36
CA ALA A 604 -29.51 -17.61 -21.14
C ALA A 604 -28.98 -19.05 -21.06
N ASN A 605 -28.90 -19.75 -22.19
CA ASN A 605 -28.46 -21.15 -22.25
C ASN A 605 -26.94 -21.31 -22.45
N HIS A 606 -26.20 -20.21 -22.64
CA HIS A 606 -24.75 -20.25 -22.79
C HIS A 606 -24.09 -20.61 -21.45
N PRO A 607 -23.03 -21.46 -21.42
CA PRO A 607 -22.40 -21.88 -20.16
C PRO A 607 -21.94 -20.70 -19.28
N LEU A 608 -21.44 -19.62 -19.90
CA LEU A 608 -20.95 -18.45 -19.16
C LEU A 608 -22.06 -17.59 -18.53
N ALA A 609 -23.32 -17.74 -18.95
CA ALA A 609 -24.45 -17.09 -18.29
C ALA A 609 -24.60 -17.54 -16.82
N ASN A 610 -24.06 -18.71 -16.45
CA ASN A 610 -24.07 -19.18 -15.07
C ASN A 610 -23.19 -18.34 -14.15
N TYR A 611 -22.08 -17.78 -14.63
CA TYR A 611 -21.28 -16.86 -13.81
C TYR A 611 -22.04 -15.56 -13.55
N VAL A 612 -22.77 -15.05 -14.54
CA VAL A 612 -23.64 -13.89 -14.35
C VAL A 612 -24.75 -14.17 -13.34
N ARG A 613 -25.37 -15.36 -13.40
CA ARG A 613 -26.35 -15.80 -12.39
C ARG A 613 -25.75 -15.88 -10.99
N ILE A 614 -24.52 -16.39 -10.86
CA ILE A 614 -23.81 -16.45 -9.60
C ILE A 614 -23.61 -15.04 -9.04
N VAL A 615 -23.03 -14.13 -9.83
CA VAL A 615 -22.76 -12.75 -9.41
C VAL A 615 -24.04 -12.04 -8.99
N LYS A 616 -25.08 -12.05 -9.84
CA LYS A 616 -26.34 -11.37 -9.52
C LYS A 616 -27.08 -12.04 -8.36
N GLY A 617 -27.04 -13.38 -8.28
CA GLY A 617 -27.70 -14.15 -7.23
C GLY A 617 -27.05 -13.97 -5.86
N VAL A 618 -25.72 -14.00 -5.78
CA VAL A 618 -24.96 -13.74 -4.54
C VAL A 618 -25.21 -12.30 -4.06
N ASN A 619 -25.19 -11.32 -4.97
CA ASN A 619 -25.48 -9.94 -4.60
C ASN A 619 -26.92 -9.77 -4.10
N ALA A 620 -27.92 -10.40 -4.73
CA ALA A 620 -29.31 -10.39 -4.26
C ALA A 620 -29.49 -11.06 -2.89
N ALA A 621 -28.68 -12.08 -2.57
CA ALA A 621 -28.73 -12.82 -1.31
C ALA A 621 -28.34 -11.99 -0.08
N ARG A 622 -27.50 -10.96 -0.28
CA ARG A 622 -27.01 -10.10 0.80
C ARG A 622 -27.78 -8.80 0.88
N LYS A 623 -27.67 -8.14 2.03
CA LYS A 623 -27.96 -6.70 2.15
C LYS A 623 -26.96 -5.91 1.33
N PHE A 624 -27.30 -4.70 0.94
CA PHE A 624 -26.36 -3.80 0.30
C PHE A 624 -26.50 -2.39 0.86
N LYS A 625 -25.44 -1.91 1.51
CA LYS A 625 -25.34 -0.58 2.09
C LYS A 625 -24.77 0.42 1.10
N LEU A 626 -25.41 1.59 1.07
CA LEU A 626 -24.95 2.78 0.37
C LEU A 626 -25.07 3.96 1.32
N ILE A 627 -24.11 4.89 1.29
CA ILE A 627 -24.29 6.16 1.97
C ILE A 627 -25.00 7.11 1.00
N ASP A 628 -26.13 7.68 1.41
CA ASP A 628 -26.84 8.71 0.66
C ASP A 628 -26.22 10.08 0.97
N PRO A 629 -25.55 10.73 -0.01
CA PRO A 629 -24.87 12.00 0.19
C PRO A 629 -25.83 13.15 0.47
N LEU A 630 -27.09 13.08 0.02
CA LEU A 630 -28.06 14.15 0.23
C LEU A 630 -28.67 14.09 1.63
N ALA A 631 -28.83 12.88 2.15
CA ALA A 631 -29.44 12.64 3.45
C ALA A 631 -28.40 12.40 4.56
N ALA A 632 -27.10 12.36 4.23
CA ALA A 632 -25.98 12.05 5.12
C ALA A 632 -26.27 10.84 6.01
N LYS A 633 -26.82 9.78 5.41
CA LYS A 633 -27.25 8.57 6.14
C LYS A 633 -27.01 7.31 5.33
N LEU A 634 -26.92 6.19 6.03
CA LEU A 634 -26.94 4.87 5.42
C LEU A 634 -28.32 4.61 4.78
N VAL A 635 -28.30 4.00 3.59
CA VAL A 635 -29.42 3.41 2.86
C VAL A 635 -29.10 1.92 2.65
N VAL A 636 -29.99 1.03 3.07
CA VAL A 636 -29.80 -0.42 3.05
C VAL A 636 -30.84 -1.06 2.14
N ARG A 637 -30.38 -1.60 1.01
CA ARG A 637 -31.20 -2.52 0.23
C ARG A 637 -31.36 -3.83 1.01
N PRO A 638 -32.59 -4.27 1.34
CA PRO A 638 -32.78 -5.58 1.95
C PRO A 638 -32.42 -6.70 0.97
N PRO A 639 -32.03 -7.90 1.45
CA PRO A 639 -31.87 -9.06 0.59
C PRO A 639 -33.13 -9.32 -0.25
N ASP A 640 -32.97 -9.89 -1.44
CA ASP A 640 -34.03 -10.52 -2.21
C ASP A 640 -33.77 -12.04 -2.30
N PRO A 641 -34.17 -12.81 -1.27
CA PRO A 641 -33.93 -14.24 -1.22
C PRO A 641 -34.62 -15.01 -2.35
N ALA A 642 -35.76 -14.51 -2.85
CA ALA A 642 -36.48 -15.17 -3.92
C ALA A 642 -35.74 -15.04 -5.27
N ALA A 643 -35.23 -13.85 -5.58
CA ALA A 643 -34.39 -13.63 -6.75
C ALA A 643 -33.05 -14.39 -6.66
N SER A 644 -32.42 -14.37 -5.47
CA SER A 644 -31.19 -15.13 -5.19
C SER A 644 -31.37 -16.61 -5.48
N VAL A 645 -32.35 -17.26 -4.84
CA VAL A 645 -32.62 -18.70 -5.03
C VAL A 645 -32.93 -19.02 -6.50
N LYS A 646 -33.71 -18.17 -7.19
CA LYS A 646 -34.03 -18.35 -8.60
C LYS A 646 -32.76 -18.37 -9.47
N MET A 647 -31.85 -17.42 -9.26
CA MET A 647 -30.62 -17.32 -10.07
C MET A 647 -29.63 -18.44 -9.72
N LEU A 648 -29.38 -18.67 -8.43
CA LEU A 648 -28.36 -19.61 -7.98
C LEU A 648 -28.74 -21.07 -8.25
N LYS A 649 -30.01 -21.46 -8.09
CA LYS A 649 -30.44 -22.82 -8.48
C LYS A 649 -30.23 -23.08 -9.97
N LEU A 650 -30.55 -22.11 -10.83
CA LEU A 650 -30.29 -22.25 -12.27
C LEU A 650 -28.79 -22.42 -12.57
N ALA A 651 -27.92 -21.72 -11.83
CA ALA A 651 -26.47 -21.85 -12.02
C ALA A 651 -25.93 -23.22 -11.58
N VAL A 652 -26.49 -23.82 -10.52
CA VAL A 652 -26.03 -25.10 -9.96
C VAL A 652 -26.69 -26.31 -10.65
N ASP A 653 -27.96 -26.20 -11.06
CA ASP A 653 -28.71 -27.30 -11.70
C ASP A 653 -28.28 -27.55 -13.15
N GLN A 654 -27.75 -26.51 -13.82
CA GLN A 654 -27.21 -26.65 -15.16
C GLN A 654 -25.87 -27.41 -15.11
N LYS A 655 -25.92 -28.74 -15.29
CA LYS A 655 -24.77 -29.64 -15.51
C LYS A 655 -23.88 -29.29 -16.72
N ILE A 656 -24.07 -28.11 -17.30
CA ILE A 656 -23.43 -27.60 -18.51
C ILE A 656 -22.04 -27.04 -18.19
N LEU A 657 -21.81 -26.56 -16.97
CA LEU A 657 -20.52 -26.05 -16.51
C LEU A 657 -20.11 -26.74 -15.21
N ALA A 658 -18.95 -27.40 -15.20
CA ALA A 658 -18.37 -27.93 -13.98
C ALA A 658 -17.87 -26.75 -13.12
N LEU A 659 -18.66 -26.39 -12.10
CA LEU A 659 -18.20 -25.51 -11.02
C LEU A 659 -17.23 -26.28 -10.13
N ASP A 660 -16.24 -25.56 -9.58
CA ASP A 660 -15.35 -26.13 -8.56
C ASP A 660 -16.18 -26.49 -7.32
N SER A 661 -15.83 -27.59 -6.67
CA SER A 661 -16.53 -28.12 -5.50
C SER A 661 -16.69 -27.09 -4.38
N LEU A 662 -15.67 -26.25 -4.14
CA LEU A 662 -15.71 -25.19 -3.12
C LEU A 662 -16.71 -24.09 -3.49
N VAL A 663 -16.82 -23.73 -4.77
CA VAL A 663 -17.85 -22.79 -5.25
C VAL A 663 -19.22 -23.43 -5.09
N SER A 664 -19.39 -24.68 -5.52
CA SER A 664 -20.68 -25.34 -5.45
C SER A 664 -21.18 -25.49 -4.02
N GLU A 665 -20.30 -25.82 -3.06
CA GLU A 665 -20.62 -25.86 -1.63
C GLU A 665 -21.05 -24.49 -1.10
N ARG A 666 -20.26 -23.44 -1.38
CA ARG A 666 -20.58 -22.06 -1.00
C ARG A 666 -21.96 -21.64 -1.54
N LEU A 667 -22.27 -21.93 -2.80
CA LEU A 667 -23.56 -21.61 -3.41
C LEU A 667 -24.73 -22.39 -2.80
N HIS A 668 -24.57 -23.68 -2.50
CA HIS A 668 -25.61 -24.47 -1.83
C HIS A 668 -25.94 -23.90 -0.45
N ASN A 669 -24.93 -23.45 0.31
CA ASN A 669 -25.14 -22.82 1.61
C ASN A 669 -25.95 -21.52 1.48
N VAL A 670 -25.60 -20.66 0.52
CA VAL A 670 -26.35 -19.43 0.23
C VAL A 670 -27.79 -19.74 -0.18
N ILE A 671 -28.01 -20.74 -1.05
CA ILE A 671 -29.35 -21.18 -1.45
C ILE A 671 -30.15 -21.64 -0.23
N ALA A 672 -29.58 -22.53 0.60
CA ALA A 672 -30.26 -23.09 1.77
C ALA A 672 -30.63 -22.01 2.81
N GLU A 673 -29.78 -21.02 3.02
CA GLU A 673 -30.07 -19.87 3.86
C GLU A 673 -31.23 -19.03 3.32
N ASN A 674 -31.23 -18.75 2.01
CA ASN A 674 -32.26 -17.93 1.38
C ASN A 674 -33.60 -18.67 1.24
N GLU A 675 -33.59 -20.00 1.05
CA GLU A 675 -34.81 -20.82 1.07
C GLU A 675 -35.49 -20.85 2.45
N ARG A 676 -34.69 -20.90 3.51
CA ARG A 676 -35.18 -20.73 4.89
C ARG A 676 -35.81 -19.35 5.07
N ALA A 677 -35.20 -18.30 4.55
CA ALA A 677 -35.71 -16.93 4.65
C ALA A 677 -37.07 -16.70 3.96
N ILE A 678 -37.36 -17.41 2.86
CA ILE A 678 -38.67 -17.34 2.16
C ILE A 678 -39.71 -18.36 2.66
N GLY A 679 -39.44 -19.02 3.78
CA GLY A 679 -40.37 -20.00 4.38
C GLY A 679 -40.53 -21.29 3.58
N ARG A 680 -39.60 -21.59 2.64
CA ARG A 680 -39.57 -22.85 1.89
C ARG A 680 -38.73 -23.88 2.62
N VAL A 681 -39.20 -24.38 3.76
CA VAL A 681 -38.62 -25.57 4.40
C VAL A 681 -39.46 -26.78 4.02
N ALA A 682 -39.03 -27.49 2.98
CA ALA A 682 -39.36 -28.91 2.76
C ALA A 682 -38.58 -29.47 1.55
N ALA A 683 -37.40 -30.08 1.76
CA ALA A 683 -36.91 -31.19 0.92
C ALA A 683 -35.58 -31.83 1.38
N ASP A 684 -34.60 -31.09 1.92
CA ASP A 684 -33.22 -31.61 1.94
C ASP A 684 -32.74 -32.32 3.22
N GLU A 685 -33.49 -32.32 4.32
CA GLU A 685 -33.15 -33.15 5.49
C GLU A 685 -33.16 -34.67 5.17
N LYS A 686 -33.80 -35.08 4.06
CA LYS A 686 -33.78 -36.47 3.59
C LYS A 686 -32.59 -36.83 2.69
N ARG A 687 -31.88 -35.85 2.11
CA ARG A 687 -30.74 -36.12 1.19
C ARG A 687 -29.41 -36.22 1.92
N VAL A 688 -29.19 -35.41 2.96
CA VAL A 688 -27.94 -35.46 3.75
C VAL A 688 -27.80 -36.79 4.52
N LYS A 689 -28.92 -37.41 4.93
CA LYS A 689 -28.89 -38.75 5.58
C LYS A 689 -28.68 -39.93 4.63
N ALA A 690 -28.64 -39.72 3.32
CA ALA A 690 -28.42 -40.79 2.33
C ALA A 690 -27.00 -40.79 1.74
N ALA A 691 -26.14 -39.86 2.17
CA ALA A 691 -24.75 -39.71 1.68
C ALA A 691 -23.70 -39.69 2.82
N VAL A 692 -24.05 -40.19 4.01
CA VAL A 692 -23.10 -40.54 5.09
C VAL A 692 -22.91 -42.05 5.10
#